data_AF-A0A401KGV3-F1
#
_entry.id   AF-A0A401KGV3-F1
#
_cell.length_a   1.000
_cell.length_b   1.000
_cell.length_c   1.000
_cell.angle_alpha   90.00
_cell.angle_beta   90.00
_cell.angle_gamma   90.00
#
_symmetry.space_group_name_H-M   'P 1'
#
loop_
_entity.id
_entity.type
_entity.pdbx_description
1 polymer ?
#
loop_
_entity_poly.entity_id
_entity_poly.type
_entity_poly.pdbx_seq_one_letter_code
_entity_poly.pdbx_strand_id
1 'polypeptide(L)'
;MAAPRRPPPAYTAPTDSGVHATSKLYRSISETASESSKRTLESSFTIRPCSGQAWVVPAGHICRLTTPKGPQVGDLNIWNANNPRERLWAARTRQIHASHVSVGDRLWSNLPYLRPLITITGDSLAGGQLHEVLDEDGKRKEGKGFGTTQFGGRVHDLLGTRCDPYVNLVMGGESFDFHCHSNLTRAVVPYGLTELDVHDVLNVFQVTGLDEEGKYFMETSPAKPGEYFEFFAEVDVLCALSACPGGDLSNWGWEEKADMGATTRPLGVEVYKLADSTVLEGWKEPQSPRPHMPMDPDLEIMKELPRQTTVEEKSQQTQESIYNIRPWNNNHLDRAISTVSTIGEDDDPGLRRPTDFKQKQDFSGKMLLWLAYQSIGVIYGDIGTSPLYVYSSTFTEPPSRQDLIGVLSIIIWSITIMVTVKYIFIILHADNDGEGGTFSTYSLLSRYMNITHRDPREASLVQMKRHLSIDLERSSRFARHRLETSKFAKRLLKVVGVLAVTMVLADGLLTPAQSVLGAVQGIEVVSPNISKGTVIGVTDAILVILFLLQPLGITRVTFAFAPIVIIWLGFNAAFGIYNLAKYDAGVFVAFNPGYAFEFLIRHGESGWRMLSGTLLAFTGVEALFADLGAFSRRAIQISWLCYTFPCLLLAYIGQAAYISVHPEAYSNPFYNAAPPGTIYPALVIAILAAIVASQAIITATFQLLAQVMKLSYLPQFKVVHTSDIFHGQLYIPLANWLLMIGTILVASIYNNTTSLGNAYGVCVIFVTFFDTCMVAMVAMFVWRKSPYLVFLPWLIIACFDGAYLSSALTKVPTGAWFTLAVATVLALLFLLWRFGKEQQWFAEAEDRFPTSHFVTKDQDGSIRLTDRFDGAPLSTTQGVGIFFDKAGETTPIVFSQFILKLTTVFETIIFFHLRPLETPSVPIDDRYTVSKLAIPNCYRLVVRYGYNDEIISPDLASTITDQVRKYLIENRHTTTPTEASTSISQFSRDIGQDTTSAEESRTVTSRGKQIDPVALLEKACGHNVLYITGKEQMRVKRGTNIFRRFVLEIFLWIRDNTRAKIASLGLGAEKVIEVGFLKDI
;
A
#
# COMPACT_ATOMS: atom_id res chain seq x y z
N MET A 1 -9.30 -49.74 -10.94
CA MET A 1 -10.02 -48.48 -10.64
C MET A 1 -10.78 -48.70 -9.35
N ALA A 2 -10.50 -47.93 -8.30
CA ALA A 2 -11.28 -48.00 -7.07
C ALA A 2 -12.72 -47.54 -7.38
N ALA A 3 -13.73 -48.22 -6.85
CA ALA A 3 -15.12 -47.80 -6.98
C ALA A 3 -15.24 -46.33 -6.58
N PRO A 4 -15.97 -45.49 -7.34
CA PRO A 4 -16.10 -44.07 -7.04
C PRO A 4 -16.67 -43.90 -5.63
N ARG A 5 -15.81 -43.52 -4.70
CA ARG A 5 -16.18 -43.25 -3.30
C ARG A 5 -16.65 -41.80 -3.23
N ARG A 6 -17.88 -41.59 -2.74
CA ARG A 6 -18.37 -40.24 -2.42
C ARG A 6 -17.37 -39.57 -1.45
N PRO A 7 -16.81 -38.39 -1.78
CA PRO A 7 -15.86 -37.74 -0.90
C PRO A 7 -16.53 -37.40 0.44
N PRO A 8 -15.82 -37.58 1.57
CA PRO A 8 -16.35 -37.19 2.88
C PRO A 8 -16.44 -35.66 3.00
N PRO A 9 -17.29 -35.12 3.89
CA PRO A 9 -17.31 -33.69 4.21
C PRO A 9 -15.94 -33.20 4.69
N ALA A 10 -15.60 -31.95 4.34
CA ALA A 10 -14.31 -31.34 4.69
C ALA A 10 -14.15 -31.05 6.19
N TYR A 11 -15.26 -30.81 6.89
CA TYR A 11 -15.30 -30.62 8.33
C TYR A 11 -16.25 -31.66 8.92
N THR A 12 -15.73 -32.48 9.81
CA THR A 12 -16.52 -33.41 10.62
C THR A 12 -16.14 -33.15 12.07
N ALA A 13 -17.07 -32.58 12.83
CA ALA A 13 -16.84 -32.25 14.21
C ALA A 13 -17.08 -33.50 15.08
N PRO A 14 -16.18 -33.83 16.03
CA PRO A 14 -16.42 -34.88 17.01
C PRO A 14 -17.72 -34.64 17.79
N THR A 15 -18.42 -35.70 18.21
CA THR A 15 -19.67 -35.61 18.97
C THR A 15 -19.52 -34.92 20.32
N ASP A 16 -18.31 -34.91 20.87
CA ASP A 16 -17.91 -34.23 22.11
C ASP A 16 -17.40 -32.78 21.88
N SER A 17 -17.39 -32.31 20.63
CA SER A 17 -16.98 -30.93 20.32
C SER A 17 -18.12 -29.94 20.58
N GLY A 18 -17.76 -28.71 20.99
CA GLY A 18 -18.71 -27.61 21.18
C GLY A 18 -19.33 -27.04 19.90
N VAL A 19 -19.12 -27.69 18.75
CA VAL A 19 -19.54 -27.20 17.42
C VAL A 19 -21.05 -27.29 17.25
N HIS A 20 -21.67 -28.37 17.70
CA HIS A 20 -23.12 -28.53 17.69
C HIS A 20 -23.70 -28.27 19.08
N ALA A 21 -24.88 -27.66 19.14
CA ALA A 21 -25.56 -27.36 20.40
C ALA A 21 -26.43 -28.55 20.88
N THR A 22 -25.83 -29.73 20.98
CA THR A 22 -26.53 -30.99 21.33
C THR A 22 -26.50 -31.31 22.83
N SER A 23 -25.89 -30.44 23.64
CA SER A 23 -25.78 -30.64 25.09
C SER A 23 -27.13 -30.53 25.80
N LYS A 24 -27.25 -31.19 26.97
CA LYS A 24 -28.41 -31.08 27.87
C LYS A 24 -28.83 -29.63 28.17
N LEU A 25 -27.87 -28.70 28.21
CA LEU A 25 -28.12 -27.27 28.42
C LEU A 25 -29.01 -26.64 27.34
N TYR A 26 -28.71 -26.83 26.06
CA TYR A 26 -29.54 -26.23 24.98
C TYR A 26 -30.89 -26.93 24.86
N ARG A 27 -30.98 -28.20 25.30
CA ARG A 27 -32.23 -28.91 25.45
C ARG A 27 -33.11 -28.28 26.53
N SER A 28 -32.58 -28.01 27.73
CA SER A 28 -33.34 -27.34 28.79
C SER A 28 -33.75 -25.91 28.40
N ILE A 29 -32.87 -25.16 27.72
CA ILE A 29 -33.21 -23.85 27.16
C ILE A 29 -34.39 -23.97 26.18
N SER A 30 -34.38 -24.97 25.30
CA SER A 30 -35.47 -25.20 24.34
C SER A 30 -36.78 -25.64 24.99
N GLU A 31 -36.74 -26.46 26.05
CA GLU A 31 -37.93 -26.91 26.81
C GLU A 31 -38.69 -25.75 27.47
N THR A 32 -38.04 -24.61 27.69
CA THR A 32 -38.74 -23.41 28.16
C THR A 32 -39.78 -22.88 27.16
N ALA A 33 -39.74 -23.30 25.88
CA ALA A 33 -40.77 -22.95 24.90
C ALA A 33 -42.13 -23.62 25.18
N SER A 34 -42.14 -24.75 25.89
CA SER A 34 -43.35 -25.56 26.12
C SER A 34 -44.31 -24.94 27.14
N GLU A 35 -43.83 -23.99 27.95
CA GLU A 35 -44.62 -23.29 28.97
C GLU A 35 -44.36 -21.78 28.91
N SER A 36 -45.41 -20.99 28.65
CA SER A 36 -45.30 -19.54 28.53
C SER A 36 -44.84 -18.84 29.81
N SER A 37 -45.03 -19.45 30.99
CA SER A 37 -44.56 -18.92 32.27
C SER A 37 -43.03 -18.95 32.43
N LYS A 38 -42.31 -19.76 31.63
CA LYS A 38 -40.84 -19.91 31.72
C LYS A 38 -40.06 -18.86 30.91
N ARG A 39 -40.74 -18.07 30.07
CA ARG A 39 -40.15 -17.02 29.24
C ARG A 39 -40.90 -15.70 29.47
N THR A 40 -40.19 -14.63 29.76
CA THR A 40 -40.76 -13.27 29.83
C THR A 40 -40.48 -12.55 28.52
N LEU A 41 -41.54 -12.10 27.83
CA LEU A 41 -41.41 -11.32 26.61
C LEU A 41 -40.91 -9.90 26.95
N GLU A 42 -39.73 -9.53 26.47
CA GLU A 42 -39.13 -8.20 26.70
C GLU A 42 -39.47 -7.20 25.59
N SER A 43 -39.45 -7.65 24.34
CA SER A 43 -39.82 -6.81 23.21
C SER A 43 -40.46 -7.63 22.09
N SER A 44 -41.40 -7.01 21.38
CA SER A 44 -42.03 -7.58 20.20
C SER A 44 -42.40 -6.47 19.22
N PHE A 45 -42.11 -6.68 17.93
CA PHE A 45 -42.46 -5.76 16.87
C PHE A 45 -42.55 -6.47 15.51
N THR A 46 -43.13 -5.77 14.52
CA THR A 46 -43.23 -6.27 13.14
C THR A 46 -42.44 -5.39 12.19
N ILE A 47 -41.62 -6.01 11.35
CA ILE A 47 -40.89 -5.36 10.26
C ILE A 47 -41.83 -5.26 9.07
N ARG A 48 -41.99 -4.04 8.54
CA ARG A 48 -42.87 -3.81 7.38
C ARG A 48 -42.31 -4.49 6.13
N PRO A 49 -43.18 -4.90 5.18
CA PRO A 49 -42.72 -5.39 3.89
C PRO A 49 -41.74 -4.40 3.22
N CYS A 50 -40.72 -4.92 2.54
CA CYS A 50 -39.72 -4.14 1.81
C CYS A 50 -38.97 -3.12 2.69
N SER A 51 -38.74 -3.46 3.97
CA SER A 51 -37.99 -2.62 4.91
C SER A 51 -37.13 -3.45 5.84
N GLY A 52 -36.16 -2.80 6.50
CA GLY A 52 -35.31 -3.42 7.51
C GLY A 52 -35.45 -2.73 8.85
N GLN A 53 -35.22 -3.49 9.93
CA GLN A 53 -35.13 -2.96 11.29
C GLN A 53 -34.01 -3.68 12.05
N ALA A 54 -33.28 -2.95 12.89
CA ALA A 54 -32.23 -3.49 13.73
C ALA A 54 -32.55 -3.34 15.22
N TRP A 55 -32.13 -4.32 16.03
CA TRP A 55 -32.39 -4.42 17.47
C TRP A 55 -31.30 -5.23 18.17
N VAL A 56 -31.13 -5.01 19.47
CA VAL A 56 -30.15 -5.75 20.30
C VAL A 56 -30.85 -6.91 21.01
N VAL A 57 -30.18 -8.07 21.05
CA VAL A 57 -30.55 -9.26 21.83
C VAL A 57 -29.41 -9.54 22.82
N PRO A 58 -29.63 -9.39 24.13
CA PRO A 58 -28.59 -9.65 25.13
C PRO A 58 -28.18 -11.13 25.18
N ALA A 59 -26.94 -11.39 25.60
CA ALA A 59 -26.45 -12.76 25.82
C ALA A 59 -27.33 -13.48 26.85
N GLY A 60 -27.74 -14.72 26.57
CA GLY A 60 -28.65 -15.48 27.42
C GLY A 60 -30.14 -15.33 27.08
N HIS A 61 -30.50 -14.43 26.17
CA HIS A 61 -31.88 -14.25 25.71
C HIS A 61 -32.20 -15.12 24.48
N ILE A 62 -33.50 -15.24 24.19
CA ILE A 62 -34.01 -15.95 23.04
C ILE A 62 -34.66 -14.95 22.09
N CYS A 63 -34.35 -15.01 20.81
CA CYS A 63 -35.00 -14.22 19.77
C CYS A 63 -35.72 -15.14 18.80
N ARG A 64 -36.98 -14.83 18.51
CA ARG A 64 -37.85 -15.55 17.60
C ARG A 64 -38.27 -14.65 16.45
N LEU A 65 -37.97 -15.08 15.23
CA LEU A 65 -38.44 -14.49 13.99
C LEU A 65 -39.69 -15.24 13.55
N THR A 66 -40.76 -14.54 13.14
CA THR A 66 -42.04 -15.16 12.79
C THR A 66 -42.61 -14.65 11.48
N THR A 67 -43.52 -15.42 10.88
CA THR A 67 -44.29 -15.05 9.68
C THR A 67 -45.75 -14.74 10.04
N PRO A 68 -46.07 -13.58 10.66
CA PRO A 68 -47.38 -13.34 11.28
C PRO A 68 -48.57 -13.35 10.30
N LYS A 69 -48.34 -12.98 9.02
CA LYS A 69 -49.39 -12.85 8.01
C LYS A 69 -49.30 -13.87 6.86
N GLY A 70 -48.37 -14.82 6.93
CA GLY A 70 -48.11 -15.79 5.85
C GLY A 70 -46.66 -15.74 5.34
N PRO A 71 -46.34 -16.50 4.28
CA PRO A 71 -44.98 -16.68 3.83
C PRO A 71 -44.31 -15.36 3.43
N GLN A 72 -43.11 -15.15 3.95
CA GLN A 72 -42.23 -14.02 3.66
C GLN A 72 -40.82 -14.48 4.01
N VAL A 73 -39.88 -14.27 3.09
CA VAL A 73 -38.46 -14.53 3.36
C VAL A 73 -37.79 -13.31 3.97
N GLY A 74 -36.76 -13.54 4.79
CA GLY A 74 -36.07 -12.47 5.50
C GLY A 74 -34.56 -12.61 5.47
N ASP A 75 -33.87 -11.50 5.24
CA ASP A 75 -32.42 -11.44 5.17
C ASP A 75 -31.87 -10.95 6.51
N LEU A 76 -31.19 -11.82 7.26
CA LEU A 76 -30.69 -11.55 8.60
C LEU A 76 -29.17 -11.28 8.61
N ASN A 77 -28.77 -10.17 9.22
CA ASN A 77 -27.40 -9.90 9.64
C ASN A 77 -27.29 -9.87 11.16
N ILE A 78 -26.11 -10.28 11.66
CA ILE A 78 -25.84 -10.37 13.09
C ILE A 78 -24.42 -9.86 13.36
N TRP A 79 -24.30 -8.92 14.28
CA TRP A 79 -23.04 -8.41 14.82
C TRP A 79 -22.97 -8.69 16.31
N ASN A 80 -21.78 -8.68 16.88
CA ASN A 80 -21.63 -8.46 18.31
C ASN A 80 -22.07 -7.02 18.62
N ALA A 81 -22.98 -6.84 19.57
CA ALA A 81 -23.56 -5.53 19.91
C ALA A 81 -22.50 -4.53 20.41
N ASN A 82 -21.44 -5.03 21.05
CA ASN A 82 -20.36 -4.21 21.62
C ASN A 82 -19.15 -4.10 20.68
N ASN A 83 -19.13 -4.86 19.58
CA ASN A 83 -18.01 -4.87 18.63
C ASN A 83 -18.51 -5.19 17.21
N PRO A 84 -18.84 -4.18 16.40
CA PRO A 84 -19.39 -4.41 15.05
C PRO A 84 -18.38 -4.99 14.05
N ARG A 85 -17.10 -5.09 14.41
CA ARG A 85 -16.13 -5.85 13.59
C ARG A 85 -16.29 -7.35 13.73
N GLU A 86 -16.90 -7.82 14.83
CA GLU A 86 -17.29 -9.21 15.02
C GLU A 86 -18.72 -9.40 14.48
N ARG A 87 -18.87 -10.19 13.43
CA ARG A 87 -20.15 -10.37 12.71
C ARG A 87 -20.28 -11.76 12.12
N LEU A 88 -21.51 -12.13 11.74
CA LEU A 88 -21.81 -13.42 11.12
C LEU A 88 -20.91 -13.66 9.91
N TRP A 89 -20.32 -14.86 9.87
CA TRP A 89 -19.55 -15.34 8.75
C TRP A 89 -20.27 -16.50 8.08
N ALA A 90 -21.21 -16.18 7.19
CA ALA A 90 -22.05 -17.15 6.47
C ALA A 90 -21.21 -18.25 5.79
N ALA A 91 -20.14 -17.87 5.08
CA ALA A 91 -19.26 -18.82 4.40
C ALA A 91 -18.59 -19.84 5.33
N ARG A 92 -18.18 -19.43 6.55
CA ARG A 92 -17.56 -20.33 7.52
C ARG A 92 -18.58 -21.18 8.24
N THR A 93 -19.72 -20.59 8.59
CA THR A 93 -20.87 -21.32 9.14
C THR A 93 -21.30 -22.44 8.17
N ARG A 94 -21.35 -22.14 6.86
CA ARG A 94 -21.62 -23.12 5.81
C ARG A 94 -20.59 -24.25 5.72
N GLN A 95 -19.32 -23.95 5.95
CA GLN A 95 -18.26 -24.96 5.96
C GLN A 95 -18.32 -25.87 7.18
N ILE A 96 -18.68 -25.32 8.35
CA ILE A 96 -18.76 -26.06 9.61
C ILE A 96 -20.04 -26.90 9.69
N HIS A 97 -21.17 -26.35 9.24
CA HIS A 97 -22.48 -26.98 9.30
C HIS A 97 -22.92 -27.49 7.92
N ALA A 98 -23.64 -26.67 7.16
CA ALA A 98 -24.12 -27.00 5.81
C ALA A 98 -24.52 -25.73 5.04
N SER A 99 -24.87 -25.86 3.77
CA SER A 99 -25.43 -24.75 2.95
C SER A 99 -26.67 -24.12 3.57
N HIS A 100 -27.42 -24.91 4.35
CA HIS A 100 -28.63 -24.50 5.04
C HIS A 100 -28.54 -24.93 6.50
N VAL A 101 -29.00 -24.08 7.41
CA VAL A 101 -28.87 -24.29 8.86
C VAL A 101 -30.22 -24.56 9.49
N SER A 102 -30.23 -25.33 10.56
CA SER A 102 -31.45 -25.58 11.34
C SER A 102 -31.11 -25.83 12.81
N VAL A 103 -32.11 -26.26 13.56
CA VAL A 103 -32.05 -26.56 14.99
C VAL A 103 -30.79 -27.35 15.36
N GLY A 104 -30.04 -26.83 16.35
CA GLY A 104 -28.78 -27.41 16.83
C GLY A 104 -27.52 -26.87 16.14
N ASP A 105 -27.65 -26.18 15.01
CA ASP A 105 -26.55 -25.48 14.37
C ASP A 105 -26.26 -24.13 15.04
N ARG A 106 -25.02 -23.67 14.89
CA ARG A 106 -24.53 -22.39 15.44
C ARG A 106 -24.16 -21.46 14.30
N LEU A 107 -24.42 -20.17 14.48
CA LEU A 107 -23.93 -19.15 13.55
C LEU A 107 -22.62 -18.56 14.07
N TRP A 108 -21.57 -18.65 13.26
CA TRP A 108 -20.20 -18.35 13.68
C TRP A 108 -19.76 -16.94 13.28
N SER A 109 -19.00 -16.27 14.15
CA SER A 109 -18.38 -14.99 13.85
C SER A 109 -17.16 -15.10 12.92
N ASN A 110 -16.83 -13.99 12.26
CA ASN A 110 -15.67 -13.83 11.39
C ASN A 110 -14.32 -13.90 12.15
N LEU A 111 -13.22 -14.03 11.41
CA LEU A 111 -11.87 -13.94 11.99
C LEU A 111 -11.56 -12.50 12.43
N PRO A 112 -10.80 -12.32 13.52
CA PRO A 112 -10.11 -13.35 14.31
C PRO A 112 -10.98 -13.98 15.43
N TYR A 113 -12.26 -13.65 15.52
CA TYR A 113 -13.11 -13.99 16.66
C TYR A 113 -13.60 -15.43 16.68
N LEU A 114 -13.96 -15.97 15.51
CA LEU A 114 -14.38 -17.36 15.26
C LEU A 114 -15.02 -18.06 16.47
N ARG A 115 -16.14 -17.53 16.95
CA ARG A 115 -16.94 -18.11 18.03
C ARG A 115 -18.43 -18.07 17.69
N PRO A 116 -19.27 -18.88 18.34
CA PRO A 116 -20.72 -18.82 18.15
C PRO A 116 -21.28 -17.45 18.56
N LEU A 117 -22.05 -16.81 17.68
CA LEU A 117 -22.84 -15.62 18.00
C LEU A 117 -24.22 -16.00 18.52
N ILE A 118 -24.85 -16.97 17.84
CA ILE A 118 -26.16 -17.49 18.20
C ILE A 118 -26.23 -19.00 17.97
N THR A 119 -27.19 -19.65 18.62
CA THR A 119 -27.49 -21.07 18.50
C THR A 119 -28.95 -21.26 18.16
N ILE A 120 -29.26 -22.03 17.12
CA ILE A 120 -30.65 -22.25 16.68
C ILE A 120 -31.33 -23.24 17.62
N THR A 121 -32.35 -22.77 18.34
CA THR A 121 -33.07 -23.54 19.37
C THR A 121 -34.47 -23.95 18.95
N GLY A 122 -35.01 -23.37 17.87
CA GLY A 122 -36.27 -23.82 17.28
C GLY A 122 -36.43 -23.42 15.82
N ASP A 123 -37.08 -24.26 15.05
CA ASP A 123 -37.35 -24.08 13.63
C ASP A 123 -38.62 -24.86 13.30
N SER A 124 -39.76 -24.17 13.20
CA SER A 124 -41.04 -24.83 12.95
C SER A 124 -41.07 -25.50 11.58
N LEU A 125 -40.38 -24.92 10.59
CA LEU A 125 -40.23 -25.53 9.28
C LEU A 125 -39.36 -26.78 9.33
N ALA A 126 -38.58 -27.04 10.37
CA ALA A 126 -37.76 -28.24 10.45
C ALA A 126 -38.16 -29.20 11.58
N GLY A 127 -39.40 -29.07 12.07
CA GLY A 127 -40.04 -30.02 12.98
C GLY A 127 -40.32 -29.50 14.38
N GLY A 128 -39.97 -28.25 14.70
CA GLY A 128 -40.31 -27.60 15.98
C GLY A 128 -39.08 -27.19 16.80
N GLN A 129 -39.17 -27.38 18.11
CA GLN A 129 -38.13 -27.01 19.07
C GLN A 129 -36.98 -28.03 19.13
N LEU A 130 -35.79 -27.63 19.60
CA LEU A 130 -34.61 -28.51 19.72
C LEU A 130 -34.86 -29.80 20.49
N HIS A 131 -35.55 -29.73 21.62
CA HIS A 131 -35.88 -30.92 22.41
C HIS A 131 -36.87 -31.87 21.69
N GLU A 132 -37.63 -31.37 20.72
CA GLU A 132 -38.57 -32.15 19.91
C GLU A 132 -37.83 -32.82 18.73
N VAL A 133 -36.97 -32.07 18.05
CA VAL A 133 -36.30 -32.44 16.79
C VAL A 133 -35.06 -33.31 17.00
N LEU A 134 -34.26 -33.05 18.04
CA LEU A 134 -33.05 -33.81 18.35
C LEU A 134 -33.27 -34.81 19.50
N ASP A 135 -32.66 -35.99 19.41
CA ASP A 135 -32.56 -36.94 20.53
C ASP A 135 -31.45 -36.54 21.53
N GLU A 136 -31.24 -37.35 22.57
CA GLU A 136 -30.22 -37.08 23.59
C GLU A 136 -28.77 -37.20 23.06
N ASP A 137 -28.58 -37.93 21.96
CA ASP A 137 -27.29 -38.09 21.29
C ASP A 137 -27.03 -37.01 20.24
N GLY A 138 -27.95 -36.04 20.09
CA GLY A 138 -27.86 -34.96 19.11
C GLY A 138 -28.20 -35.36 17.67
N LYS A 139 -28.79 -36.55 17.47
CA LYS A 139 -29.25 -36.99 16.15
C LYS A 139 -30.68 -36.51 15.90
N ARG A 140 -30.96 -36.21 14.63
CA ARG A 140 -32.26 -35.72 14.18
C ARG A 140 -33.26 -36.87 14.14
N LYS A 141 -34.41 -36.72 14.80
CA LYS A 141 -35.50 -37.71 14.75
C LYS A 141 -36.13 -37.72 13.35
N GLU A 142 -36.39 -38.90 12.80
CA GLU A 142 -37.03 -39.04 11.49
C GLU A 142 -38.51 -38.61 11.55
N GLY A 143 -38.99 -37.86 10.54
CA GLY A 143 -40.42 -37.77 10.24
C GLY A 143 -41.18 -36.47 10.55
N LYS A 144 -40.53 -35.32 10.79
CA LYS A 144 -41.22 -34.01 10.86
C LYS A 144 -40.34 -32.86 10.33
N GLY A 145 -40.88 -32.03 9.44
CA GLY A 145 -40.22 -30.84 8.88
C GLY A 145 -40.16 -30.81 7.33
N PHE A 146 -39.93 -29.63 6.78
CA PHE A 146 -39.59 -29.34 5.40
C PHE A 146 -38.29 -30.07 5.05
N GLY A 147 -38.43 -31.09 4.20
CA GLY A 147 -37.32 -31.89 3.70
C GLY A 147 -36.52 -31.19 2.61
N THR A 148 -35.72 -31.96 1.87
CA THR A 148 -35.11 -31.48 0.62
C THR A 148 -36.13 -31.57 -0.51
N THR A 149 -36.29 -30.53 -1.32
CA THR A 149 -37.20 -30.55 -2.47
C THR A 149 -36.70 -31.52 -3.55
N GLN A 150 -37.55 -31.83 -4.54
CA GLN A 150 -37.16 -32.69 -5.67
C GLN A 150 -35.97 -32.13 -6.47
N PHE A 151 -35.70 -30.83 -6.38
CA PHE A 151 -34.60 -30.13 -7.05
C PHE A 151 -33.37 -29.94 -6.15
N GLY A 152 -33.39 -30.47 -4.92
CA GLY A 152 -32.29 -30.30 -3.97
C GLY A 152 -32.40 -29.07 -3.07
N GLY A 153 -33.52 -28.34 -3.14
CA GLY A 153 -33.76 -27.12 -2.38
C GLY A 153 -33.96 -27.37 -0.88
N ARG A 154 -33.47 -26.46 -0.03
CA ARG A 154 -33.62 -26.52 1.44
C ARG A 154 -33.90 -25.12 2.00
N VAL A 155 -34.36 -25.05 3.26
CA VAL A 155 -34.77 -23.80 3.92
C VAL A 155 -33.66 -23.23 4.81
N HIS A 156 -33.60 -21.90 4.96
CA HIS A 156 -32.63 -21.14 5.78
C HIS A 156 -31.21 -21.15 5.22
N ASP A 157 -31.01 -20.41 4.14
CA ASP A 157 -29.82 -20.52 3.29
C ASP A 157 -28.65 -19.59 3.68
N LEU A 158 -27.42 -20.10 3.50
CA LEU A 158 -26.13 -19.40 3.60
C LEU A 158 -25.33 -19.39 2.27
N LEU A 159 -25.93 -19.82 1.16
CA LEU A 159 -25.36 -19.75 -0.19
C LEU A 159 -25.53 -18.36 -0.80
N GLY A 160 -26.71 -17.76 -0.65
CA GLY A 160 -27.03 -16.42 -1.11
C GLY A 160 -26.34 -15.32 -0.29
N THR A 161 -26.15 -14.16 -0.93
CA THR A 161 -25.57 -12.96 -0.29
C THR A 161 -26.66 -12.04 0.29
N ARG A 162 -27.57 -11.59 -0.57
CA ARG A 162 -28.80 -10.79 -0.38
C ARG A 162 -29.19 -10.17 -1.72
N CYS A 163 -30.45 -9.83 -1.93
CA CYS A 163 -30.78 -8.98 -3.09
C CYS A 163 -30.22 -7.56 -2.87
N ASP A 164 -29.73 -6.95 -3.95
CA ASP A 164 -29.03 -5.67 -3.89
C ASP A 164 -29.29 -4.81 -5.14
N PRO A 165 -29.22 -3.46 -5.00
CA PRO A 165 -29.49 -2.54 -6.10
C PRO A 165 -28.44 -2.62 -7.23
N TYR A 166 -27.24 -3.12 -6.95
CA TYR A 166 -26.14 -3.15 -7.90
C TYR A 166 -26.31 -4.28 -8.92
N VAL A 167 -26.61 -5.49 -8.47
CA VAL A 167 -26.93 -6.62 -9.35
C VAL A 167 -28.18 -6.32 -10.16
N ASN A 168 -29.19 -5.69 -9.55
CA ASN A 168 -30.39 -5.27 -10.27
C ASN A 168 -30.08 -4.24 -11.37
N LEU A 169 -29.18 -3.28 -11.11
CA LEU A 169 -28.74 -2.31 -12.11
C LEU A 169 -27.94 -2.99 -13.24
N VAL A 170 -27.04 -3.92 -12.91
CA VAL A 170 -26.20 -4.62 -13.88
C VAL A 170 -27.02 -5.56 -14.77
N MET A 171 -27.97 -6.31 -14.19
CA MET A 171 -28.75 -7.32 -14.91
C MET A 171 -30.03 -6.76 -15.54
N GLY A 172 -30.71 -5.86 -14.84
CA GLY A 172 -32.03 -5.34 -15.23
C GLY A 172 -32.03 -3.89 -15.73
N GLY A 173 -30.92 -3.16 -15.64
CA GLY A 173 -30.78 -1.77 -16.11
C GLY A 173 -31.55 -0.72 -15.30
N GLU A 174 -32.22 -1.13 -14.22
CA GLU A 174 -33.07 -0.27 -13.38
C GLU A 174 -32.53 -0.16 -11.95
N SER A 175 -32.60 1.05 -11.39
CA SER A 175 -32.29 1.30 -9.99
C SER A 175 -33.56 1.15 -9.13
N PHE A 176 -33.52 0.26 -8.15
CA PHE A 176 -34.59 0.03 -7.18
C PHE A 176 -34.00 0.02 -5.78
N ASP A 177 -34.52 0.82 -4.85
CA ASP A 177 -33.87 1.08 -3.55
C ASP A 177 -34.51 0.37 -2.34
N PHE A 178 -35.31 -0.67 -2.58
CA PHE A 178 -35.94 -1.48 -1.51
C PHE A 178 -35.42 -2.92 -1.44
N HIS A 179 -34.27 -3.19 -2.07
CA HIS A 179 -33.55 -4.45 -1.91
C HIS A 179 -33.08 -4.66 -0.46
N CYS A 180 -32.87 -5.92 -0.09
CA CYS A 180 -32.44 -6.30 1.25
C CYS A 180 -31.14 -5.60 1.67
N HIS A 181 -30.20 -5.42 0.73
CA HIS A 181 -29.00 -4.62 0.97
C HIS A 181 -29.33 -3.21 1.48
N SER A 182 -30.09 -2.41 0.71
CA SER A 182 -30.49 -1.05 1.09
C SER A 182 -31.32 -1.02 2.38
N ASN A 183 -32.20 -2.00 2.57
CA ASN A 183 -33.03 -2.13 3.78
C ASN A 183 -32.18 -2.34 5.03
N LEU A 184 -31.20 -3.25 4.97
CA LEU A 184 -30.28 -3.52 6.06
C LEU A 184 -29.38 -2.32 6.33
N THR A 185 -28.83 -1.68 5.29
CA THR A 185 -28.04 -0.45 5.41
C THR A 185 -28.81 0.61 6.20
N ARG A 186 -30.05 0.92 5.80
CA ARG A 186 -30.88 1.89 6.53
C ARG A 186 -31.19 1.47 7.96
N ALA A 187 -31.37 0.17 8.21
CA ALA A 187 -31.70 -0.36 9.51
C ALA A 187 -30.57 -0.20 10.54
N VAL A 188 -29.31 -0.28 10.09
CA VAL A 188 -28.14 -0.29 10.99
C VAL A 188 -27.48 1.09 11.18
N VAL A 189 -27.79 2.06 10.32
CA VAL A 189 -27.32 3.46 10.46
C VAL A 189 -27.54 4.05 11.86
N PRO A 190 -28.71 3.86 12.53
CA PRO A 190 -28.92 4.36 13.89
C PRO A 190 -27.96 3.77 14.94
N TYR A 191 -27.34 2.62 14.64
CA TYR A 191 -26.37 1.94 15.50
C TYR A 191 -24.92 2.28 15.15
N GLY A 192 -24.69 3.29 14.29
CA GLY A 192 -23.36 3.75 13.90
C GLY A 192 -22.66 2.87 12.86
N LEU A 193 -23.41 2.00 12.19
CA LEU A 193 -22.90 1.11 11.13
C LEU A 193 -23.23 1.68 9.74
N THR A 194 -22.41 1.35 8.76
CA THR A 194 -22.59 1.79 7.37
C THR A 194 -22.93 0.62 6.45
N GLU A 195 -23.15 0.93 5.17
CA GLU A 195 -23.37 -0.07 4.11
C GLU A 195 -22.27 -1.14 4.05
N LEU A 196 -21.02 -0.78 4.34
CA LEU A 196 -19.87 -1.70 4.38
C LEU A 196 -19.95 -2.76 5.48
N ASP A 197 -20.71 -2.47 6.55
CA ASP A 197 -20.85 -3.40 7.68
C ASP A 197 -21.90 -4.47 7.39
N VAL A 198 -22.79 -4.23 6.42
CA VAL A 198 -23.76 -5.20 5.90
C VAL A 198 -23.02 -6.33 5.19
N HIS A 199 -23.27 -7.55 5.61
CA HIS A 199 -22.54 -8.75 5.19
C HIS A 199 -23.49 -9.80 4.62
N ASP A 200 -22.93 -10.89 4.10
CA ASP A 200 -23.73 -12.01 3.59
C ASP A 200 -24.67 -12.52 4.68
N VAL A 201 -25.93 -12.69 4.29
CA VAL A 201 -27.04 -12.89 5.22
C VAL A 201 -27.25 -14.36 5.55
N LEU A 202 -28.01 -14.63 6.60
CA LEU A 202 -28.83 -15.82 6.68
C LEU A 202 -30.18 -15.50 6.02
N ASN A 203 -30.53 -16.23 4.95
CA ASN A 203 -31.82 -16.07 4.27
C ASN A 203 -32.88 -16.93 4.97
N VAL A 204 -33.53 -16.38 5.98
CA VAL A 204 -34.52 -17.05 6.82
C VAL A 204 -35.82 -17.29 6.01
N PHE A 205 -36.38 -18.50 6.15
CA PHE A 205 -37.58 -18.99 5.44
C PHE A 205 -37.43 -19.16 3.91
N GLN A 206 -36.28 -18.81 3.34
CA GLN A 206 -36.01 -18.94 1.91
C GLN A 206 -35.61 -20.36 1.53
N VAL A 207 -36.13 -20.87 0.41
CA VAL A 207 -35.76 -22.16 -0.17
C VAL A 207 -34.78 -21.96 -1.32
N THR A 208 -33.56 -22.50 -1.22
CA THR A 208 -32.58 -22.43 -2.31
C THR A 208 -31.79 -23.71 -2.49
N GLY A 209 -31.08 -23.81 -3.62
CA GLY A 209 -30.18 -24.91 -3.94
C GLY A 209 -29.26 -24.58 -5.11
N LEU A 210 -28.52 -25.59 -5.56
CA LEU A 210 -27.70 -25.53 -6.77
C LEU A 210 -28.22 -26.55 -7.77
N ASP A 211 -28.39 -26.14 -9.02
CA ASP A 211 -28.76 -27.05 -10.12
C ASP A 211 -27.59 -27.97 -10.54
N GLU A 212 -27.81 -28.79 -11.57
CA GLU A 212 -26.81 -29.75 -12.06
C GLU A 212 -25.55 -29.06 -12.62
N GLU A 213 -25.69 -27.83 -13.12
CA GLU A 213 -24.59 -26.98 -13.58
C GLU A 213 -23.93 -26.18 -12.45
N GLY A 214 -24.46 -26.26 -11.23
CA GLY A 214 -23.96 -25.54 -10.06
C GLY A 214 -24.43 -24.08 -9.96
N LYS A 215 -25.52 -23.71 -10.64
CA LYS A 215 -26.13 -22.38 -10.55
C LYS A 215 -27.13 -22.32 -9.41
N TYR A 216 -27.19 -21.15 -8.78
CA TYR A 216 -28.08 -20.88 -7.65
C TYR A 216 -29.53 -20.67 -8.09
N PHE A 217 -30.46 -21.41 -7.49
CA PHE A 217 -31.90 -21.27 -7.72
C PHE A 217 -32.64 -20.95 -6.41
N MET A 218 -33.85 -20.41 -6.56
CA MET A 218 -34.78 -20.13 -5.46
C MET A 218 -36.12 -20.83 -5.75
N GLU A 219 -36.80 -21.31 -4.70
CA GLU A 219 -38.16 -21.84 -4.78
C GLU A 219 -39.09 -21.07 -3.83
N THR A 220 -40.39 -21.25 -4.00
CA THR A 220 -41.41 -20.65 -3.12
C THR A 220 -41.23 -21.09 -1.67
N SER A 221 -41.22 -20.11 -0.76
CA SER A 221 -41.13 -20.38 0.67
C SER A 221 -42.32 -21.24 1.16
N PRO A 222 -42.07 -22.33 1.92
CA PRO A 222 -43.13 -23.18 2.47
C PRO A 222 -43.79 -22.58 3.72
N ALA A 223 -43.34 -21.39 4.17
CA ALA A 223 -43.80 -20.79 5.41
C ALA A 223 -45.31 -20.51 5.39
N LYS A 224 -45.94 -20.64 6.55
CA LYS A 224 -47.36 -20.38 6.80
C LYS A 224 -47.51 -19.28 7.86
N PRO A 225 -48.70 -18.71 8.05
CA PRO A 225 -48.92 -17.79 9.16
C PRO A 225 -48.53 -18.44 10.50
N GLY A 226 -47.60 -17.83 11.23
CA GLY A 226 -47.15 -18.29 12.55
C GLY A 226 -45.95 -19.26 12.55
N GLU A 227 -45.36 -19.58 11.40
CA GLU A 227 -44.06 -20.27 11.36
C GLU A 227 -42.97 -19.38 11.99
N TYR A 228 -41.94 -20.00 12.54
CA TYR A 228 -40.89 -19.32 13.28
C TYR A 228 -39.50 -19.93 13.08
N PHE A 229 -38.50 -19.05 13.24
CA PHE A 229 -37.09 -19.39 13.39
C PHE A 229 -36.59 -18.77 14.69
N GLU A 230 -36.10 -19.59 15.61
CA GLU A 230 -35.75 -19.19 16.97
C GLU A 230 -34.29 -19.52 17.29
N PHE A 231 -33.61 -18.56 17.93
CA PHE A 231 -32.24 -18.73 18.38
C PHE A 231 -32.02 -18.20 19.79
N PHE A 232 -31.04 -18.78 20.45
CA PHE A 232 -30.44 -18.32 21.70
C PHE A 232 -29.20 -17.47 21.40
N ALA A 233 -29.10 -16.30 22.04
CA ALA A 233 -27.96 -15.40 21.89
C ALA A 233 -26.79 -15.84 22.78
N GLU A 234 -25.68 -16.24 22.16
CA GLU A 234 -24.50 -16.71 22.89
C GLU A 234 -23.65 -15.56 23.41
N VAL A 235 -23.72 -14.41 22.75
CA VAL A 235 -23.09 -13.14 23.13
C VAL A 235 -24.14 -12.04 22.98
N ASP A 236 -23.85 -10.82 23.44
CA ASP A 236 -24.71 -9.68 23.11
C ASP A 236 -24.65 -9.46 21.60
N VAL A 237 -25.79 -9.59 20.91
CA VAL A 237 -25.85 -9.45 19.46
C VAL A 237 -26.72 -8.28 19.04
N LEU A 238 -26.24 -7.53 18.05
CA LEU A 238 -27.06 -6.61 17.26
C LEU A 238 -27.57 -7.39 16.05
N CYS A 239 -28.87 -7.53 15.91
CA CYS A 239 -29.52 -8.16 14.76
C CYS A 239 -30.11 -7.09 13.86
N ALA A 240 -30.06 -7.31 12.54
CA ALA A 240 -30.84 -6.56 11.56
C ALA A 240 -31.50 -7.52 10.58
N LEU A 241 -32.80 -7.36 10.36
CA LEU A 241 -33.58 -8.21 9.47
C LEU A 241 -34.31 -7.36 8.44
N SER A 242 -34.18 -7.73 7.17
CA SER A 242 -34.94 -7.14 6.07
C SER A 242 -36.07 -8.07 5.64
N ALA A 243 -37.30 -7.56 5.57
CA ALA A 243 -38.40 -8.26 4.90
C ALA A 243 -38.23 -8.13 3.38
N CYS A 244 -37.78 -9.20 2.73
CA CYS A 244 -37.33 -9.17 1.34
C CYS A 244 -38.42 -8.71 0.36
N PRO A 245 -38.10 -7.81 -0.60
CA PRO A 245 -39.06 -7.40 -1.62
C PRO A 245 -39.44 -8.54 -2.57
N GLY A 246 -38.69 -9.65 -2.57
CA GLY A 246 -39.04 -10.88 -3.26
C GLY A 246 -40.23 -11.64 -2.65
N GLY A 247 -40.76 -11.18 -1.50
CA GLY A 247 -41.94 -11.76 -0.87
C GLY A 247 -41.71 -13.20 -0.41
N ASP A 248 -42.48 -14.12 -0.97
CA ASP A 248 -42.32 -15.57 -0.77
C ASP A 248 -41.54 -16.26 -1.89
N LEU A 249 -40.99 -15.50 -2.84
CA LEU A 249 -40.22 -15.94 -4.02
C LEU A 249 -41.01 -16.79 -5.03
N SER A 250 -42.35 -16.83 -4.95
CA SER A 250 -43.19 -17.54 -5.93
C SER A 250 -43.18 -16.94 -7.33
N ASN A 251 -42.96 -15.62 -7.43
CA ASN A 251 -43.01 -14.87 -8.69
C ASN A 251 -41.62 -14.40 -9.17
N TRP A 252 -40.53 -14.91 -8.60
CA TRP A 252 -39.17 -14.45 -8.89
C TRP A 252 -38.70 -14.84 -10.30
N GLY A 253 -38.22 -13.86 -11.08
CA GLY A 253 -37.65 -14.07 -12.41
C GLY A 253 -37.15 -12.78 -13.07
N TRP A 254 -36.22 -12.91 -14.02
CA TRP A 254 -35.64 -11.77 -14.75
C TRP A 254 -36.39 -11.41 -16.04
N GLU A 255 -37.10 -12.38 -16.63
CA GLU A 255 -37.71 -12.24 -17.97
C GLU A 255 -39.18 -11.79 -17.93
N GLU A 256 -39.91 -12.05 -16.84
CA GLU A 256 -41.28 -11.58 -16.61
C GLU A 256 -41.33 -10.85 -15.26
N LYS A 257 -41.38 -9.51 -15.27
CA LYS A 257 -41.57 -8.68 -14.06
C LYS A 257 -43.03 -8.80 -13.57
N ALA A 258 -43.40 -9.96 -13.04
CA ALA A 258 -44.62 -10.08 -12.24
C ALA A 258 -44.55 -9.11 -11.05
N ASP A 259 -45.69 -8.57 -10.60
CA ASP A 259 -45.77 -7.65 -9.46
C ASP A 259 -45.40 -8.36 -8.15
N MET A 260 -44.10 -8.46 -7.88
CA MET A 260 -43.53 -9.10 -6.69
C MET A 260 -44.10 -8.49 -5.40
N GLY A 261 -44.48 -7.20 -5.42
CA GLY A 261 -45.08 -6.50 -4.31
C GLY A 261 -46.33 -7.17 -3.76
N ALA A 262 -47.12 -7.84 -4.63
CA ALA A 262 -48.34 -8.55 -4.25
C ALA A 262 -48.10 -9.75 -3.30
N THR A 263 -46.87 -10.26 -3.23
CA THR A 263 -46.49 -11.40 -2.38
C THR A 263 -45.76 -11.00 -1.10
N THR A 264 -45.55 -9.69 -0.87
CA THR A 264 -44.80 -9.19 0.28
C THR A 264 -45.67 -9.08 1.53
N ARG A 265 -45.14 -9.54 2.68
CA ARG A 265 -45.82 -9.59 3.98
C ARG A 265 -44.84 -9.16 5.09
N PRO A 266 -45.32 -8.71 6.27
CA PRO A 266 -44.42 -8.35 7.36
C PRO A 266 -43.79 -9.58 8.03
N LEU A 267 -42.61 -9.40 8.62
CA LEU A 267 -41.96 -10.36 9.52
C LEU A 267 -42.13 -9.90 10.97
N GLY A 268 -42.31 -10.85 11.90
CA GLY A 268 -42.39 -10.56 13.33
C GLY A 268 -41.06 -10.86 14.04
N VAL A 269 -40.76 -10.11 15.09
CA VAL A 269 -39.61 -10.32 15.97
C VAL A 269 -40.10 -10.31 17.41
N GLU A 270 -39.66 -11.29 18.20
CA GLU A 270 -39.96 -11.41 19.62
C GLU A 270 -38.67 -11.74 20.38
N VAL A 271 -38.36 -10.97 21.43
CA VAL A 271 -37.20 -11.21 22.30
C VAL A 271 -37.69 -11.60 23.70
N TYR A 272 -37.22 -12.74 24.17
CA TYR A 272 -37.61 -13.36 25.44
C TYR A 272 -36.42 -13.45 26.38
N LYS A 273 -36.64 -13.10 27.64
CA LYS A 273 -35.75 -13.42 28.76
C LYS A 273 -36.20 -14.70 29.43
N LEU A 274 -35.27 -15.56 29.82
CA LEU A 274 -35.56 -16.74 30.62
C LEU A 274 -35.98 -16.32 32.04
N ALA A 275 -37.13 -16.80 32.52
CA ALA A 275 -37.67 -16.42 33.82
C ALA A 275 -36.90 -17.07 34.98
N ASP A 276 -36.36 -18.27 34.76
CA ASP A 276 -35.57 -19.02 35.73
C ASP A 276 -34.09 -19.01 35.32
N SER A 277 -33.26 -18.35 36.11
CA SER A 277 -31.81 -18.27 35.86
C SER A 277 -31.08 -19.59 36.05
N THR A 278 -31.68 -20.59 36.72
CA THR A 278 -31.08 -21.92 36.89
C THR A 278 -31.00 -22.71 35.58
N VAL A 279 -31.82 -22.36 34.57
CA VAL A 279 -31.76 -22.97 33.24
C VAL A 279 -30.40 -22.73 32.55
N LEU A 280 -29.71 -21.64 32.90
CA LEU A 280 -28.38 -21.30 32.39
C LEU A 280 -27.24 -21.81 33.29
N GLU A 281 -27.52 -22.64 34.28
CA GLU A 281 -26.49 -23.22 35.15
C GLU A 281 -25.51 -24.07 34.33
N GLY A 282 -24.23 -23.69 34.35
CA GLY A 282 -23.17 -24.32 33.55
C GLY A 282 -22.95 -23.71 32.16
N TRP A 283 -23.80 -22.79 31.70
CA TRP A 283 -23.54 -21.99 30.50
C TRP A 283 -22.44 -20.94 30.75
N LYS A 284 -21.60 -20.72 29.74
CA LYS A 284 -20.60 -19.65 29.72
C LYS A 284 -20.55 -19.04 28.33
N GLU A 285 -20.48 -17.72 28.28
CA GLU A 285 -20.29 -16.98 27.04
C GLU A 285 -19.03 -17.50 26.29
N PRO A 286 -19.15 -17.88 25.01
CA PRO A 286 -18.04 -18.44 24.26
C PRO A 286 -16.92 -17.41 24.07
N GLN A 287 -15.68 -17.86 24.22
CA GLN A 287 -14.50 -17.03 24.05
C GLN A 287 -13.87 -17.25 22.66
N SER A 288 -13.26 -16.21 22.09
CA SER A 288 -12.54 -16.33 20.83
C SER A 288 -11.34 -17.28 20.97
N PRO A 289 -11.08 -18.14 19.97
CA PRO A 289 -9.95 -19.05 20.01
C PRO A 289 -8.63 -18.27 19.92
N ARG A 290 -7.66 -18.62 20.76
CA ARG A 290 -6.30 -18.06 20.71
C ARG A 290 -5.37 -19.11 20.09
N PRO A 291 -5.14 -19.11 18.77
CA PRO A 291 -4.17 -20.01 18.17
C PRO A 291 -2.78 -19.74 18.76
N HIS A 292 -2.04 -20.82 19.03
CA HIS A 292 -0.75 -20.82 19.72
C HIS A 292 0.21 -19.79 19.12
N MET A 293 0.52 -18.74 19.87
CA MET A 293 1.73 -17.95 19.66
C MET A 293 2.93 -18.87 19.94
N PRO A 294 4.02 -18.85 19.15
CA PRO A 294 5.25 -19.52 19.53
C PRO A 294 5.67 -19.00 20.90
N MET A 295 5.85 -19.91 21.87
CA MET A 295 6.32 -19.54 23.20
C MET A 295 7.68 -18.83 23.12
N ASP A 296 7.74 -17.69 23.79
CA ASP A 296 8.96 -17.01 24.19
C ASP A 296 9.61 -17.81 25.35
N PRO A 297 10.90 -18.21 25.29
CA PRO A 297 11.54 -19.04 26.33
C PRO A 297 11.65 -18.37 27.71
N ASP A 298 11.33 -17.08 27.85
CA ASP A 298 11.63 -16.30 29.06
C ASP A 298 10.49 -16.20 30.08
N LEU A 299 9.39 -16.97 29.90
CA LEU A 299 8.15 -16.79 30.69
C LEU A 299 8.00 -17.67 31.95
N GLU A 300 9.07 -18.23 32.51
CA GLU A 300 9.02 -19.00 33.78
C GLU A 300 9.42 -18.24 35.05
N ILE A 301 9.93 -17.00 34.96
CA ILE A 301 10.55 -16.33 36.14
C ILE A 301 9.57 -15.45 36.95
N MET A 302 8.33 -15.21 36.51
CA MET A 302 7.46 -14.20 37.16
C MET A 302 6.23 -14.74 37.91
N LYS A 303 6.38 -15.77 38.75
CA LYS A 303 5.25 -16.34 39.53
C LYS A 303 5.09 -15.87 40.99
N GLU A 304 5.91 -14.96 41.51
CA GLU A 304 5.73 -14.46 42.88
C GLU A 304 5.95 -12.95 43.00
N LEU A 305 4.86 -12.16 43.14
CA LEU A 305 4.70 -10.97 44.03
C LEU A 305 3.38 -10.20 43.71
N PRO A 306 2.81 -9.44 44.68
CA PRO A 306 1.37 -9.17 44.76
C PRO A 306 0.86 -7.91 44.04
N ARG A 307 -0.47 -7.87 43.86
CA ARG A 307 -1.31 -6.84 43.21
C ARG A 307 -1.04 -5.40 43.66
N GLN A 308 -0.83 -4.50 42.69
CA GLN A 308 -1.59 -3.27 42.38
C GLN A 308 -0.69 -2.24 41.67
N THR A 309 -0.89 -2.07 40.35
CA THR A 309 -0.71 -0.78 39.66
C THR A 309 -1.39 -0.80 38.28
N THR A 310 -1.84 0.38 37.87
CA THR A 310 -2.77 0.76 36.82
C THR A 310 -2.36 0.42 35.38
N VAL A 311 -3.37 0.29 34.51
CA VAL A 311 -3.32 -0.21 33.12
C VAL A 311 -2.69 0.77 32.11
N GLU A 312 -2.09 1.89 32.53
CA GLU A 312 -1.47 2.85 31.60
C GLU A 312 -0.11 2.43 31.03
N GLU A 313 0.55 1.39 31.55
CA GLU A 313 1.91 1.03 31.11
C GLU A 313 1.97 -0.06 30.01
N LYS A 314 0.87 -0.76 29.72
CA LYS A 314 0.92 -1.93 28.80
C LYS A 314 0.84 -1.62 27.30
N SER A 315 0.66 -0.35 26.91
CA SER A 315 0.86 0.08 25.51
C SER A 315 2.33 0.37 25.18
N GLN A 316 3.24 0.35 26.16
CA GLN A 316 4.65 0.72 25.94
C GLN A 316 5.60 -0.45 25.64
N GLN A 317 5.19 -1.71 25.81
CA GLN A 317 6.13 -2.84 25.75
C GLN A 317 6.24 -3.59 24.41
N THR A 318 5.56 -3.15 23.35
CA THR A 318 5.88 -3.58 21.96
C THR A 318 6.31 -2.42 21.05
N GLN A 319 6.40 -1.20 21.61
CA GLN A 319 7.01 -0.03 20.99
C GLN A 319 8.44 0.15 21.54
N GLU A 320 9.39 -0.67 21.11
CA GLU A 320 10.79 -0.35 21.37
C GLU A 320 11.15 1.00 20.71
N SER A 321 11.42 2.04 21.49
CA SER A 321 12.27 3.21 21.18
C SER A 321 11.95 4.15 20.00
N ILE A 322 10.95 3.88 19.15
CA ILE A 322 10.76 4.62 17.89
C ILE A 322 9.68 5.71 18.04
N TYR A 323 10.06 6.98 17.87
CA TYR A 323 9.17 8.15 17.93
C TYR A 323 9.06 8.85 16.58
N ASN A 324 7.91 9.47 16.31
CA ASN A 324 7.69 10.30 15.12
C ASN A 324 8.42 11.65 15.27
N ILE A 325 9.24 12.03 14.28
CA ILE A 325 9.86 13.37 14.21
C ILE A 325 8.77 14.38 13.80
N ARG A 326 8.52 15.41 14.61
CA ARG A 326 7.78 16.60 14.16
C ARG A 326 8.65 17.39 13.16
N PRO A 327 8.10 17.90 12.05
CA PRO A 327 8.85 18.74 11.11
C PRO A 327 9.55 19.87 11.85
N TRP A 328 10.69 20.31 11.32
CA TRP A 328 11.59 21.30 11.88
C TRP A 328 10.85 22.61 12.27
N ASN A 329 10.40 22.73 13.53
CA ASN A 329 9.93 24.00 14.09
C ASN A 329 11.14 24.90 14.33
N ASN A 330 11.41 25.78 13.37
CA ASN A 330 12.16 27.00 13.64
C ASN A 330 11.15 28.06 14.09
N ASN A 331 11.08 28.33 15.40
CA ASN A 331 11.30 29.66 15.95
C ASN A 331 11.01 29.68 17.46
N HIS A 332 11.81 30.47 18.19
CA HIS A 332 11.58 30.88 19.57
C HIS A 332 10.21 31.56 19.82
N LEU A 333 9.42 31.82 18.78
CA LEU A 333 8.08 32.43 18.85
C LEU A 333 6.99 31.45 19.33
N ASP A 334 7.06 30.16 18.99
CA ASP A 334 5.99 29.21 19.36
C ASP A 334 5.88 29.00 20.87
N ARG A 335 7.00 29.15 21.58
CA ARG A 335 7.01 29.07 23.05
C ARG A 335 6.28 30.23 23.72
N ALA A 336 6.23 31.40 23.08
CA ALA A 336 5.49 32.57 23.57
C ALA A 336 3.99 32.53 23.19
N ILE A 337 3.62 31.78 22.15
CA ILE A 337 2.23 31.67 21.66
C ILE A 337 1.43 30.62 22.45
N SER A 338 2.10 29.62 23.05
CA SER A 338 1.44 28.60 23.90
C SER A 338 0.70 29.17 25.13
N THR A 339 0.97 30.43 25.49
CA THR A 339 0.32 31.13 26.60
C THR A 339 -0.93 31.94 26.21
N VAL A 340 -1.32 32.02 24.93
CA VAL A 340 -2.40 32.93 24.46
C VAL A 340 -3.56 32.22 23.72
N SER A 341 -3.49 30.92 23.41
CA SER A 341 -4.59 30.24 22.71
C SER A 341 -5.70 29.77 23.67
N THR A 342 -6.81 30.50 23.75
CA THR A 342 -8.08 30.08 24.39
C THR A 342 -8.95 29.18 23.49
N ILE A 343 -8.43 28.73 22.35
CA ILE A 343 -9.11 27.86 21.39
C ILE A 343 -8.33 26.53 21.38
N GLY A 344 -9.04 25.42 21.60
CA GLY A 344 -8.49 24.08 21.79
C GLY A 344 -7.49 23.65 20.72
N GLU A 345 -6.60 22.73 21.09
CA GLU A 345 -5.57 22.17 20.22
C GLU A 345 -6.22 21.58 18.94
N ASP A 346 -5.75 22.02 17.76
CA ASP A 346 -6.05 21.48 16.42
C ASP A 346 -5.42 20.06 16.26
N ASP A 347 -5.60 19.15 17.22
CA ASP A 347 -5.35 17.73 16.97
C ASP A 347 -6.57 17.23 16.17
N ASP A 348 -6.37 17.07 14.86
CA ASP A 348 -7.40 16.67 13.88
C ASP A 348 -7.38 15.13 13.70
N PRO A 349 -8.17 14.35 14.47
CA PRO A 349 -8.21 12.90 14.39
C PRO A 349 -8.81 12.46 13.05
N GLY A 350 -7.95 12.17 12.07
CA GLY A 350 -8.37 11.70 10.75
C GLY A 350 -7.43 12.10 9.61
N LEU A 351 -6.55 13.09 9.85
CA LEU A 351 -5.60 13.55 8.85
C LEU A 351 -4.54 12.49 8.49
N ARG A 352 -4.12 11.65 9.44
CA ARG A 352 -3.12 10.59 9.24
C ARG A 352 -3.69 9.24 9.68
N ARG A 353 -4.03 8.36 8.73
CA ARG A 353 -4.42 6.98 9.04
C ARG A 353 -3.20 6.05 8.96
N PRO A 354 -3.09 5.01 9.81
CA PRO A 354 -2.01 4.02 9.72
C PRO A 354 -1.95 3.30 8.35
N THR A 355 -3.10 3.18 7.67
CA THR A 355 -3.24 2.62 6.33
C THR A 355 -2.74 3.55 5.21
N ASP A 356 -2.56 4.85 5.49
CA ASP A 356 -2.02 5.82 4.52
C ASP A 356 -0.51 5.63 4.31
N PHE A 357 0.16 4.87 5.19
CA PHE A 357 1.60 4.63 5.11
C PHE A 357 1.90 3.33 4.34
N LYS A 358 2.97 3.36 3.54
CA LYS A 358 3.49 2.18 2.85
C LYS A 358 3.80 1.07 3.85
N GLN A 359 3.23 -0.12 3.63
CA GLN A 359 3.50 -1.32 4.43
C GLN A 359 4.34 -2.31 3.64
N LYS A 360 5.23 -3.01 4.33
CA LYS A 360 6.06 -4.08 3.76
C LYS A 360 5.18 -5.28 3.40
N GLN A 361 5.31 -5.78 2.19
CA GLN A 361 4.60 -6.99 1.74
C GLN A 361 5.43 -8.24 2.07
N ASP A 362 4.92 -9.08 2.98
CA ASP A 362 5.55 -10.36 3.32
C ASP A 362 4.85 -11.53 2.60
N PHE A 363 5.58 -12.20 1.71
CA PHE A 363 5.09 -13.33 0.93
C PHE A 363 5.53 -14.68 1.52
N SER A 364 4.65 -15.68 1.54
CA SER A 364 4.94 -17.03 2.07
C SER A 364 4.42 -18.15 1.16
N GLY A 365 5.01 -19.34 1.28
CA GLY A 365 4.59 -20.56 0.59
C GLY A 365 4.73 -20.51 -0.94
N LYS A 366 3.67 -20.91 -1.66
CA LYS A 366 3.66 -21.00 -3.13
C LYS A 366 3.91 -19.65 -3.81
N MET A 367 3.39 -18.56 -3.23
CA MET A 367 3.58 -17.21 -3.77
C MET A 367 5.06 -16.78 -3.71
N LEU A 368 5.80 -17.18 -2.67
CA LEU A 368 7.22 -16.89 -2.56
C LEU A 368 8.04 -17.61 -3.64
N LEU A 369 7.74 -18.89 -3.89
CA LEU A 369 8.39 -19.67 -4.95
C LEU A 369 8.07 -19.13 -6.34
N TRP A 370 6.82 -18.71 -6.54
CA TRP A 370 6.39 -18.04 -7.77
C TRP A 370 7.15 -16.73 -8.00
N LEU A 371 7.28 -15.91 -6.96
CA LEU A 371 8.02 -14.64 -7.02
C LEU A 371 9.52 -14.88 -7.25
N ALA A 372 10.10 -15.94 -6.68
CA ALA A 372 11.48 -16.35 -6.94
C ALA A 372 11.68 -16.74 -8.41
N TYR A 373 10.76 -17.52 -8.99
CA TYR A 373 10.78 -17.86 -10.42
C TYR A 373 10.74 -16.61 -11.30
N GLN A 374 9.81 -15.69 -11.03
CA GLN A 374 9.68 -14.45 -11.81
C GLN A 374 10.92 -13.54 -11.68
N SER A 375 11.52 -13.48 -10.49
CA SER A 375 12.71 -12.65 -10.25
C SER A 375 13.91 -13.07 -11.12
N ILE A 376 13.99 -14.33 -11.57
CA ILE A 376 15.08 -14.79 -12.44
C ILE A 376 15.07 -14.04 -13.78
N GLY A 377 13.87 -13.86 -14.36
CA GLY A 377 13.71 -13.19 -15.65
C GLY A 377 13.96 -11.70 -15.63
N VAL A 378 13.72 -11.06 -14.49
CA VAL A 378 13.76 -9.60 -14.38
C VAL A 378 15.10 -9.12 -13.82
N ILE A 379 15.61 -9.76 -12.76
CA ILE A 379 16.77 -9.24 -12.03
C ILE A 379 18.09 -9.68 -12.66
N TYR A 380 18.19 -10.94 -13.10
CA TYR A 380 19.48 -11.52 -13.48
C TYR A 380 19.80 -11.45 -14.96
N GLY A 381 19.03 -10.69 -15.74
CA GLY A 381 19.32 -10.48 -17.16
C GLY A 381 20.70 -9.85 -17.36
N ASP A 382 20.99 -8.77 -16.64
CA ASP A 382 22.24 -8.00 -16.80
C ASP A 382 23.47 -8.83 -16.40
N ILE A 383 23.56 -9.21 -15.13
CA ILE A 383 24.65 -10.07 -14.60
C ILE A 383 24.74 -11.43 -15.32
N GLY A 384 23.61 -11.92 -15.86
CA GLY A 384 23.51 -13.16 -16.62
C GLY A 384 24.17 -13.07 -18.00
N THR A 385 24.28 -11.88 -18.59
CA THR A 385 24.90 -11.66 -19.91
C THR A 385 26.39 -11.36 -19.83
N SER A 386 26.93 -11.02 -18.66
CA SER A 386 28.36 -10.78 -18.43
C SER A 386 29.31 -11.84 -19.01
N PRO A 387 29.03 -13.16 -18.97
CA PRO A 387 29.89 -14.18 -19.57
C PRO A 387 30.20 -13.98 -21.06
N LEU A 388 29.44 -13.15 -21.79
CA LEU A 388 29.74 -12.79 -23.18
C LEU A 388 31.05 -12.00 -23.31
N TYR A 389 31.41 -11.18 -22.33
CA TYR A 389 32.46 -10.16 -22.50
C TYR A 389 33.49 -10.04 -21.37
N VAL A 390 33.35 -10.75 -20.23
CA VAL A 390 34.33 -10.62 -19.11
C VAL A 390 35.76 -10.99 -19.52
N TYR A 391 35.97 -12.17 -20.15
CA TYR A 391 37.33 -12.59 -20.53
C TYR A 391 37.94 -11.71 -21.62
N SER A 392 37.15 -11.31 -22.63
CA SER A 392 37.60 -10.42 -23.71
C SER A 392 37.89 -8.99 -23.23
N SER A 393 37.30 -8.59 -22.10
CA SER A 393 37.57 -7.31 -21.45
C SER A 393 38.69 -7.38 -20.40
N THR A 394 39.10 -8.59 -20.00
CA THR A 394 40.15 -8.80 -18.99
C THR A 394 41.51 -9.05 -19.65
N PHE A 395 41.54 -9.83 -20.72
CA PHE A 395 42.75 -10.14 -21.47
C PHE A 395 42.82 -9.33 -22.75
N THR A 396 43.98 -8.77 -23.06
CA THR A 396 44.27 -8.11 -24.34
C THR A 396 44.95 -9.05 -25.34
N GLU A 397 45.59 -10.11 -24.83
CA GLU A 397 46.37 -11.10 -25.59
C GLU A 397 46.02 -12.53 -25.08
N PRO A 398 46.31 -13.59 -25.85
CA PRO A 398 46.03 -14.96 -25.44
C PRO A 398 46.69 -15.30 -24.08
N PRO A 399 45.91 -15.72 -23.06
CA PRO A 399 46.42 -15.91 -21.71
C PRO A 399 47.19 -17.21 -21.54
N SER A 400 48.19 -17.20 -20.66
CA SER A 400 48.80 -18.45 -20.18
C SER A 400 47.81 -19.20 -19.29
N ARG A 401 47.92 -20.54 -19.22
CA ARG A 401 47.05 -21.36 -18.36
C ARG A 401 47.10 -20.92 -16.89
N GLN A 402 48.27 -20.51 -16.40
CA GLN A 402 48.44 -20.07 -15.02
C GLN A 402 47.73 -18.73 -14.76
N ASP A 403 47.78 -17.81 -15.72
CA ASP A 403 47.10 -16.51 -15.62
C ASP A 403 45.59 -16.65 -15.75
N LEU A 404 45.14 -17.56 -16.62
CA LEU A 404 43.73 -17.92 -16.75
C LEU A 404 43.15 -18.47 -15.43
N ILE A 405 43.87 -19.37 -14.75
CA ILE A 405 43.44 -19.90 -13.44
C ILE A 405 43.41 -18.80 -12.38
N GLY A 406 44.41 -17.90 -12.39
CA GLY A 406 44.46 -16.74 -11.49
C GLY A 406 43.25 -15.82 -11.66
N VAL A 407 42.95 -15.43 -12.90
CA VAL A 407 41.79 -14.59 -13.23
C VAL A 407 40.48 -15.30 -12.94
N LEU A 408 40.35 -16.59 -13.25
CA LEU A 408 39.17 -17.39 -12.90
C LEU A 408 38.95 -17.40 -11.38
N SER A 409 40.02 -17.55 -10.58
CA SER A 409 39.94 -17.49 -9.13
C SER A 409 39.43 -16.13 -8.65
N ILE A 410 39.92 -15.03 -9.24
CA ILE A 410 39.40 -13.67 -8.98
C ILE A 410 37.91 -13.61 -9.29
N ILE A 411 37.45 -14.09 -10.45
CA ILE A 411 36.03 -14.05 -10.84
C ILE A 411 35.15 -14.83 -9.86
N ILE A 412 35.53 -16.06 -9.50
CA ILE A 412 34.77 -16.91 -8.55
C ILE A 412 34.59 -16.20 -7.21
N TRP A 413 35.68 -15.67 -6.65
CA TRP A 413 35.66 -14.99 -5.37
C TRP A 413 35.01 -13.59 -5.44
N SER A 414 35.07 -12.92 -6.60
CA SER A 414 34.32 -11.67 -6.84
C SER A 414 32.81 -11.92 -6.75
N ILE A 415 32.28 -12.90 -7.48
CA ILE A 415 30.85 -13.21 -7.44
C ILE A 415 30.42 -13.70 -6.05
N THR A 416 31.29 -14.47 -5.38
CA THR A 416 31.00 -14.97 -4.03
C THR A 416 30.99 -13.85 -2.98
N ILE A 417 32.03 -13.01 -2.92
CA ILE A 417 32.17 -11.97 -1.90
C ILE A 417 31.29 -10.75 -2.24
N MET A 418 31.39 -10.24 -3.47
CA MET A 418 30.70 -9.01 -3.87
C MET A 418 29.21 -9.23 -4.05
N VAL A 419 28.81 -10.25 -4.83
CA VAL A 419 27.37 -10.46 -5.08
C VAL A 419 26.72 -11.20 -3.92
N THR A 420 27.22 -12.39 -3.57
CA THR A 420 26.53 -13.28 -2.63
C THR A 420 26.63 -12.79 -1.18
N VAL A 421 27.85 -12.53 -0.69
CA VAL A 421 28.02 -12.09 0.70
C VAL A 421 27.58 -10.64 0.90
N LYS A 422 28.14 -9.71 0.11
CA LYS A 422 27.85 -8.28 0.27
C LYS A 422 26.41 -7.94 -0.14
N TYR A 423 25.96 -8.24 -1.36
CA TYR A 423 24.62 -7.83 -1.78
C TYR A 423 23.51 -8.70 -1.20
N ILE A 424 23.52 -10.00 -1.48
CA ILE A 424 22.41 -10.91 -1.18
C ILE A 424 22.19 -11.11 0.33
N PHE A 425 23.28 -11.20 1.11
CA PHE A 425 23.18 -11.42 2.56
C PHE A 425 23.22 -10.14 3.39
N ILE A 426 23.91 -9.07 2.98
CA ILE A 426 24.05 -7.86 3.81
C ILE A 426 23.19 -6.71 3.26
N ILE A 427 23.45 -6.21 2.05
CA ILE A 427 22.82 -4.98 1.54
C ILE A 427 21.31 -5.13 1.34
N LEU A 428 20.81 -6.29 0.91
CA LEU A 428 19.35 -6.51 0.77
C LEU A 428 18.56 -6.40 2.10
N HIS A 429 19.22 -6.34 3.26
CA HIS A 429 18.56 -6.05 4.54
C HIS A 429 18.32 -4.55 4.76
N ALA A 430 18.95 -3.67 3.97
CA ALA A 430 18.81 -2.22 4.06
C ALA A 430 17.63 -1.74 3.20
N ASP A 431 16.45 -2.33 3.41
CA ASP A 431 15.22 -1.96 2.71
C ASP A 431 14.45 -0.83 3.42
N ASN A 432 13.84 0.07 2.65
CA ASN A 432 12.95 1.12 3.14
C ASN A 432 11.49 0.75 2.87
N ASP A 433 10.85 0.09 3.83
CA ASP A 433 9.47 -0.44 3.70
C ASP A 433 9.29 -1.29 2.41
N GLY A 434 10.27 -2.16 2.11
CA GLY A 434 10.29 -3.02 0.93
C GLY A 434 11.00 -2.45 -0.30
N GLU A 435 11.31 -1.14 -0.38
CA GLU A 435 12.10 -0.60 -1.50
C GLU A 435 13.60 -0.71 -1.26
N GLY A 436 14.37 -1.14 -2.26
CA GLY A 436 15.83 -1.16 -2.23
C GLY A 436 16.45 -0.13 -3.16
N GLY A 437 17.78 -0.13 -3.24
CA GLY A 437 18.57 0.80 -4.04
C GLY A 437 19.21 1.89 -3.20
N THR A 438 20.23 2.51 -3.78
CA THR A 438 21.04 3.53 -3.10
C THR A 438 20.21 4.71 -2.61
N PHE A 439 19.26 5.17 -3.43
CA PHE A 439 18.39 6.29 -3.07
C PHE A 439 17.39 5.94 -1.97
N SER A 440 16.88 4.71 -2.00
CA SER A 440 16.04 4.15 -0.94
C SER A 440 16.79 4.12 0.39
N THR A 441 18.06 3.68 0.37
CA THR A 441 18.96 3.70 1.53
C THR A 441 19.19 5.11 2.06
N TYR A 442 19.42 6.08 1.16
CA TYR A 442 19.53 7.49 1.52
C TYR A 442 18.24 8.04 2.14
N SER A 443 17.06 7.68 1.59
CA SER A 443 15.75 8.05 2.13
C SER A 443 15.50 7.44 3.51
N LEU A 444 15.90 6.18 3.72
CA LEU A 444 15.87 5.48 5.01
C LEU A 444 16.73 6.23 6.04
N LEU A 445 17.98 6.53 5.71
CA LEU A 445 18.88 7.32 6.57
C LEU A 445 18.30 8.69 6.89
N SER A 446 17.71 9.38 5.90
CA SER A 446 17.00 10.65 6.06
C SER A 446 15.75 10.58 6.95
N ARG A 447 15.10 9.41 7.02
CA ARG A 447 13.92 9.19 7.87
C ARG A 447 14.30 8.98 9.34
N TYR A 448 15.39 8.24 9.57
CA TYR A 448 15.91 7.94 10.90
C TYR A 448 16.82 9.03 11.48
N MET A 449 17.36 9.91 10.63
CA MET A 449 18.24 11.01 11.03
C MET A 449 17.79 12.34 10.43
N ASN A 450 17.97 13.44 11.15
CA ASN A 450 17.53 14.77 10.71
C ASN A 450 18.53 15.41 9.70
N ILE A 451 18.66 14.79 8.51
CA ILE A 451 19.69 15.12 7.51
C ILE A 451 19.17 16.01 6.38
N THR A 452 17.91 15.86 5.96
CA THR A 452 17.34 16.61 4.82
C THR A 452 16.03 17.32 5.15
N HIS A 453 15.83 18.48 4.53
CA HIS A 453 14.56 19.18 4.52
C HIS A 453 13.64 18.51 3.50
N ARG A 454 12.59 17.81 3.94
CA ARG A 454 11.65 17.15 3.00
C ARG A 454 10.64 18.14 2.45
N ASP A 455 10.01 17.78 1.34
CA ASP A 455 8.84 18.51 0.87
C ASP A 455 7.79 18.49 1.98
N PRO A 456 7.31 19.66 2.44
CA PRO A 456 6.24 19.69 3.42
C PRO A 456 4.95 18.96 2.97
N ARG A 457 4.77 18.72 1.67
CA ARG A 457 3.66 17.94 1.09
C ARG A 457 3.81 16.43 1.31
N GLU A 458 5.04 15.93 1.40
CA GLU A 458 5.33 14.49 1.60
C GLU A 458 5.62 14.13 3.07
N ALA A 459 5.90 15.13 3.91
CA ALA A 459 6.11 14.93 5.34
C ALA A 459 4.91 14.25 6.03
N SER A 460 3.70 14.44 5.49
CA SER A 460 2.45 13.83 5.95
C SER A 460 2.24 12.38 5.46
N LEU A 461 2.91 12.00 4.35
CA LEU A 461 2.78 10.71 3.66
C LEU A 461 3.80 9.67 4.14
N VAL A 462 4.93 10.11 4.70
CA VAL A 462 6.00 9.23 5.17
C VAL A 462 6.10 9.32 6.69
N GLN A 463 5.76 8.22 7.39
CA GLN A 463 5.85 8.17 8.84
C GLN A 463 7.29 8.36 9.29
N MET A 464 7.67 9.50 9.89
CA MET A 464 9.03 9.68 10.39
C MET A 464 9.31 8.69 11.53
N LYS A 465 10.43 7.97 11.52
CA LYS A 465 10.76 6.97 12.55
C LYS A 465 12.13 7.30 13.12
N ARG A 466 12.27 7.54 14.42
CA ARG A 466 13.56 7.80 15.09
C ARG A 466 13.69 7.00 16.37
N HIS A 467 14.78 6.25 16.49
CA HIS A 467 15.21 5.71 17.80
C HIS A 467 15.67 6.86 18.71
N LEU A 468 15.28 6.83 19.99
CA LEU A 468 15.84 7.73 21.00
C LEU A 468 17.36 7.63 20.99
N SER A 469 18.03 8.76 21.18
CA SER A 469 19.50 8.77 21.24
C SER A 469 20.01 7.90 22.38
N ILE A 470 19.26 7.77 23.49
CA ILE A 470 19.65 6.99 24.67
C ILE A 470 19.79 5.49 24.35
N ASP A 471 19.01 4.99 23.39
CA ASP A 471 19.00 3.58 22.98
C ASP A 471 20.15 3.22 22.03
N LEU A 472 20.93 4.23 21.60
CA LEU A 472 22.16 4.03 20.85
C LEU A 472 23.35 3.94 21.82
N GLU A 473 24.32 3.10 21.49
CA GLU A 473 25.59 3.02 22.19
C GLU A 473 26.31 4.39 22.23
N ARG A 474 27.15 4.63 23.23
CA ARG A 474 27.78 5.94 23.48
C ARG A 474 28.57 6.47 22.28
N SER A 475 29.25 5.59 21.55
CA SER A 475 29.99 5.88 20.31
C SER A 475 29.04 6.25 19.16
N SER A 476 27.98 5.46 18.94
CA SER A 476 26.93 5.73 17.95
C SER A 476 26.21 7.06 18.21
N ARG A 477 25.96 7.41 19.48
CA ARG A 477 25.40 8.72 19.86
C ARG A 477 26.30 9.87 19.42
N PHE A 478 27.60 9.76 19.67
CA PHE A 478 28.56 10.79 19.29
C PHE A 478 28.65 10.95 17.77
N ALA A 479 28.73 9.83 17.04
CA ALA A 479 28.74 9.82 15.57
C ALA A 479 27.47 10.47 15.00
N ARG A 480 26.30 10.10 15.53
CA ARG A 480 25.01 10.69 15.15
C ARG A 480 24.97 12.19 15.41
N HIS A 481 25.39 12.64 16.59
CA HIS A 481 25.40 14.06 16.94
C HIS A 481 26.31 14.86 15.98
N ARG A 482 27.50 14.34 15.65
CA ARG A 482 28.41 14.96 14.69
C ARG A 482 27.79 15.07 13.28
N LEU A 483 27.14 14.01 12.80
CA LEU A 483 26.45 14.00 11.51
C LEU A 483 25.25 14.97 11.48
N GLU A 484 24.42 14.99 12.54
CA GLU A 484 23.24 15.85 12.63
C GLU A 484 23.60 17.33 12.82
N THR A 485 24.77 17.64 13.37
CA THR A 485 25.24 19.03 13.59
C THR A 485 26.02 19.58 12.39
N SER A 486 26.75 18.71 11.68
CA SER A 486 27.62 19.12 10.58
C SER A 486 26.84 19.39 9.29
N LYS A 487 26.79 20.67 8.88
CA LYS A 487 26.26 21.08 7.57
C LYS A 487 27.01 20.42 6.41
N PHE A 488 28.32 20.21 6.57
CA PHE A 488 29.15 19.56 5.55
C PHE A 488 28.75 18.10 5.37
N ALA A 489 28.61 17.34 6.45
CA ALA A 489 28.25 15.91 6.38
C ALA A 489 26.86 15.71 5.74
N LYS A 490 25.87 16.55 6.08
CA LYS A 490 24.55 16.52 5.45
C LYS A 490 24.61 16.80 3.96
N ARG A 491 25.37 17.81 3.55
CA ARG A 491 25.58 18.15 2.13
C ARG A 491 26.31 17.02 1.41
N LEU A 492 27.33 16.44 2.01
CA LEU A 492 28.07 15.32 1.43
C LEU A 492 27.16 14.12 1.20
N LEU A 493 26.38 13.70 2.21
CA LEU A 493 25.47 12.57 2.07
C LEU A 493 24.40 12.83 0.99
N LYS A 494 23.90 14.07 0.90
CA LYS A 494 22.99 14.49 -0.16
C LYS A 494 23.61 14.39 -1.55
N VAL A 495 24.85 14.87 -1.71
CA VAL A 495 25.58 14.80 -2.98
C VAL A 495 25.87 13.35 -3.36
N VAL A 496 26.32 12.52 -2.40
CA VAL A 496 26.58 11.08 -2.62
C VAL A 496 25.31 10.35 -3.04
N GLY A 497 24.18 10.57 -2.36
CA GLY A 497 22.91 9.94 -2.71
C GLY A 497 22.42 10.32 -4.11
N VAL A 498 22.57 11.59 -4.51
CA VAL A 498 22.22 12.04 -5.88
C VAL A 498 23.18 11.46 -6.91
N LEU A 499 24.49 11.52 -6.64
CA LEU A 499 25.51 11.04 -7.55
C LEU A 499 25.37 9.54 -7.82
N ALA A 500 25.08 8.75 -6.79
CA ALA A 500 24.83 7.32 -6.93
C ALA A 500 23.65 7.04 -7.87
N VAL A 501 22.53 7.76 -7.71
CA VAL A 501 21.38 7.60 -8.61
C VAL A 501 21.73 7.99 -10.04
N THR A 502 22.39 9.12 -10.25
CA THR A 502 22.73 9.56 -11.61
C THR A 502 23.79 8.68 -12.27
N MET A 503 24.65 8.03 -11.49
CA MET A 503 25.56 6.99 -11.97
C MET A 503 24.80 5.74 -12.43
N VAL A 504 23.78 5.28 -11.69
CA VAL A 504 22.92 4.17 -12.15
C VAL A 504 22.10 4.57 -13.39
N LEU A 505 21.61 5.80 -13.47
CA LEU A 505 20.92 6.31 -14.67
C LEU A 505 21.85 6.40 -15.88
N ALA A 506 23.11 6.79 -15.68
CA ALA A 506 24.13 6.81 -16.73
C ALA A 506 24.49 5.38 -17.19
N ASP A 507 24.49 4.41 -16.27
CA ASP A 507 24.70 3.00 -16.58
C ASP A 507 23.52 2.41 -17.37
N GLY A 508 22.29 2.75 -17.01
CA GLY A 508 21.08 2.36 -17.74
C GLY A 508 21.04 2.82 -19.20
N LEU A 509 21.89 3.78 -19.58
CA LEU A 509 22.12 4.17 -20.97
C LEU A 509 23.02 3.18 -21.74
N LEU A 510 24.04 2.65 -21.06
CA LEU A 510 25.10 1.82 -21.63
C LEU A 510 24.71 0.35 -21.69
N THR A 511 24.04 -0.16 -20.65
CA THR A 511 23.73 -1.58 -20.51
C THR A 511 22.96 -2.15 -21.70
N PRO A 512 21.93 -1.48 -22.25
CA PRO A 512 21.29 -1.97 -23.47
C PRO A 512 22.21 -1.97 -24.70
N ALA A 513 23.07 -0.96 -24.84
CA ALA A 513 24.04 -0.90 -25.93
C ALA A 513 25.06 -2.04 -25.83
N GLN A 514 25.64 -2.26 -24.65
CA GLN A 514 26.65 -3.28 -24.40
C GLN A 514 26.08 -4.70 -24.53
N SER A 515 24.91 -4.95 -23.95
CA SER A 515 24.29 -6.28 -23.96
C SER A 515 23.87 -6.70 -25.37
N VAL A 516 23.19 -5.82 -26.11
CA VAL A 516 22.72 -6.14 -27.47
C VAL A 516 23.91 -6.22 -28.43
N LEU A 517 24.87 -5.30 -28.37
CA LEU A 517 26.06 -5.35 -29.22
C LEU A 517 26.86 -6.64 -28.96
N GLY A 518 27.08 -7.01 -27.68
CA GLY A 518 27.78 -8.24 -27.31
C GLY A 518 27.08 -9.52 -27.77
N ALA A 519 25.75 -9.55 -27.78
CA ALA A 519 25.01 -10.66 -28.35
C ALA A 519 25.14 -10.71 -29.88
N VAL A 520 24.95 -9.58 -30.58
CA VAL A 520 24.94 -9.52 -32.06
C VAL A 520 26.33 -9.76 -32.65
N GLN A 521 27.43 -9.44 -31.95
CA GLN A 521 28.80 -9.74 -32.39
C GLN A 521 29.06 -11.24 -32.63
N GLY A 522 28.26 -12.14 -32.05
CA GLY A 522 28.33 -13.58 -32.36
C GLY A 522 28.11 -13.91 -33.84
N ILE A 523 27.49 -13.01 -34.61
CA ILE A 523 27.34 -13.15 -36.05
C ILE A 523 28.70 -13.21 -36.76
N GLU A 524 29.71 -12.48 -36.28
CA GLU A 524 31.06 -12.48 -36.85
C GLU A 524 31.75 -13.85 -36.70
N VAL A 525 31.42 -14.60 -35.64
CA VAL A 525 31.92 -15.97 -35.42
C VAL A 525 31.30 -16.96 -36.41
N VAL A 526 30.03 -16.75 -36.79
CA VAL A 526 29.31 -17.59 -37.75
C VAL A 526 29.68 -17.26 -39.19
N SER A 527 29.86 -15.97 -39.51
CA SER A 527 30.22 -15.49 -40.84
C SER A 527 31.23 -14.34 -40.76
N PRO A 528 32.54 -14.63 -40.91
CA PRO A 528 33.61 -13.64 -40.77
C PRO A 528 33.61 -12.53 -41.83
N ASN A 529 32.84 -12.68 -42.92
CA ASN A 529 32.81 -11.72 -44.04
C ASN A 529 31.82 -10.57 -43.83
N ILE A 530 31.06 -10.56 -42.72
CA ILE A 530 30.08 -9.52 -42.44
C ILE A 530 30.79 -8.24 -41.99
N SER A 531 30.36 -7.09 -42.52
CA SER A 531 30.94 -5.80 -42.14
C SER A 531 30.53 -5.39 -40.72
N LYS A 532 31.44 -4.77 -39.98
CA LYS A 532 31.14 -4.19 -38.64
C LYS A 532 29.95 -3.23 -38.68
N GLY A 533 29.78 -2.47 -39.77
CA GLY A 533 28.64 -1.59 -39.96
C GLY A 533 27.30 -2.31 -39.99
N THR A 534 27.26 -3.55 -40.50
CA THR A 534 26.07 -4.41 -40.49
C THR A 534 25.73 -4.86 -39.06
N VAL A 535 26.73 -5.25 -38.27
CA VAL A 535 26.55 -5.63 -36.84
C VAL A 535 25.96 -4.47 -36.04
N ILE A 536 26.50 -3.26 -36.23
CA ILE A 536 25.99 -2.04 -35.59
C ILE A 536 24.57 -1.73 -36.07
N GLY A 537 24.30 -1.78 -37.37
CA GLY A 537 22.96 -1.53 -37.92
C GLY A 537 21.89 -2.50 -37.41
N VAL A 538 22.24 -3.79 -37.25
CA VAL A 538 21.34 -4.78 -36.64
C VAL A 538 21.12 -4.50 -35.15
N THR A 539 22.18 -4.12 -34.43
CA THR A 539 22.11 -3.70 -33.02
C THR A 539 21.16 -2.52 -32.85
N ASP A 540 21.35 -1.46 -33.63
CA ASP A 540 20.51 -0.25 -33.59
C ASP A 540 19.05 -0.55 -33.95
N ALA A 541 18.80 -1.44 -34.92
CA ALA A 541 17.45 -1.87 -35.28
C ALA A 541 16.74 -2.61 -34.12
N ILE A 542 17.45 -3.50 -33.43
CA ILE A 542 16.93 -4.20 -32.24
C ILE A 542 16.62 -3.18 -31.14
N LEU A 543 17.52 -2.22 -30.89
CA LEU A 543 17.32 -1.17 -29.88
C LEU A 543 16.11 -0.28 -30.20
N VAL A 544 15.92 0.13 -31.46
CA VAL A 544 14.73 0.92 -31.87
C VAL A 544 13.45 0.14 -31.59
N ILE A 545 13.37 -1.13 -32.00
CA ILE A 545 12.20 -1.98 -31.75
C ILE A 545 11.96 -2.11 -30.24
N LEU A 546 13.02 -2.32 -29.47
CA LEU A 546 12.97 -2.42 -28.02
C LEU A 546 12.29 -1.20 -27.40
N PHE A 547 12.74 0.00 -27.75
CA PHE A 547 12.23 1.26 -27.19
C PHE A 547 10.83 1.63 -27.71
N LEU A 548 10.47 1.22 -28.92
CA LEU A 548 9.12 1.41 -29.47
C LEU A 548 8.06 0.52 -28.81
N LEU A 549 8.46 -0.63 -28.25
CA LEU A 549 7.56 -1.56 -27.57
C LEU A 549 7.28 -1.19 -26.10
N GLN A 550 8.05 -0.26 -25.51
CA GLN A 550 7.88 0.16 -24.10
C GLN A 550 6.47 0.68 -23.72
N PRO A 551 5.75 1.45 -24.57
CA PRO A 551 4.42 1.95 -24.21
C PRO A 551 3.37 0.84 -23.99
N LEU A 552 3.60 -0.37 -24.52
CA LEU A 552 2.64 -1.48 -24.42
C LEU A 552 2.60 -2.11 -23.02
N GLY A 553 3.54 -1.73 -22.14
CA GLY A 553 3.60 -2.22 -20.77
C GLY A 553 4.18 -3.63 -20.65
N ILE A 554 4.84 -3.88 -19.52
CA ILE A 554 5.58 -5.13 -19.26
C ILE A 554 4.65 -6.22 -18.71
N THR A 555 3.45 -5.85 -18.27
CA THR A 555 2.50 -6.65 -17.49
C THR A 555 2.13 -7.99 -18.13
N ARG A 556 2.15 -8.09 -19.47
CA ARG A 556 1.89 -9.34 -20.21
C ARG A 556 3.16 -10.04 -20.72
N VAL A 557 4.29 -9.34 -20.79
CA VAL A 557 5.53 -9.84 -21.38
C VAL A 557 6.50 -10.41 -20.32
N THR A 558 6.36 -10.01 -19.05
CA THR A 558 7.20 -10.55 -17.95
C THR A 558 7.07 -12.06 -17.78
N PHE A 559 5.92 -12.64 -18.14
CA PHE A 559 5.72 -14.09 -18.17
C PHE A 559 6.63 -14.80 -19.18
N ALA A 560 7.00 -14.13 -20.28
CA ALA A 560 7.90 -14.67 -21.30
C ALA A 560 9.39 -14.45 -20.96
N PHE A 561 9.71 -13.45 -20.13
CA PHE A 561 11.10 -13.10 -19.78
C PHE A 561 11.78 -14.14 -18.87
N ALA A 562 11.08 -14.65 -17.85
CA ALA A 562 11.63 -15.66 -16.95
C ALA A 562 12.09 -16.93 -17.69
N PRO A 563 11.29 -17.56 -18.57
CA PRO A 563 11.76 -18.69 -19.39
C PRO A 563 13.02 -18.39 -20.20
N ILE A 564 13.12 -17.21 -20.84
CA ILE A 564 14.26 -16.85 -21.71
C ILE A 564 15.55 -16.83 -20.89
N VAL A 565 15.57 -16.14 -19.75
CA VAL A 565 16.77 -16.04 -18.90
C VAL A 565 17.10 -17.37 -18.25
N ILE A 566 16.09 -18.15 -17.84
CA ILE A 566 16.28 -19.49 -17.29
C ILE A 566 16.96 -20.40 -18.32
N ILE A 567 16.46 -20.41 -19.56
CA ILE A 567 17.03 -21.19 -20.65
C ILE A 567 18.46 -20.72 -20.96
N TRP A 568 18.69 -19.40 -21.04
CA TRP A 568 20.01 -18.82 -21.27
C TRP A 568 21.05 -19.24 -20.21
N LEU A 569 20.72 -19.10 -18.93
CA LEU A 569 21.59 -19.51 -17.83
C LEU A 569 21.81 -21.03 -17.82
N GLY A 570 20.76 -21.80 -18.12
CA GLY A 570 20.86 -23.25 -18.27
C GLY A 570 21.76 -23.67 -19.43
N PHE A 571 21.71 -22.95 -20.55
CA PHE A 571 22.59 -23.15 -21.71
C PHE A 571 24.06 -22.91 -21.34
N ASN A 572 24.34 -21.79 -20.65
CA ASN A 572 25.68 -21.47 -20.16
C ASN A 572 26.21 -22.55 -19.20
N ALA A 573 25.38 -23.03 -18.27
CA ALA A 573 25.73 -24.11 -17.36
C ALA A 573 26.02 -25.42 -18.12
N ALA A 574 25.17 -25.79 -19.09
CA ALA A 574 25.36 -26.99 -19.91
C ALA A 574 26.64 -26.93 -20.75
N PHE A 575 26.92 -25.78 -21.37
CA PHE A 575 28.16 -25.55 -22.11
C PHE A 575 29.37 -25.67 -21.18
N GLY A 576 29.25 -25.12 -19.96
CA GLY A 576 30.32 -25.21 -19.00
C GLY A 576 30.61 -26.63 -18.53
N ILE A 577 29.57 -27.42 -18.25
CA ILE A 577 29.71 -28.85 -17.91
C ILE A 577 30.35 -29.62 -19.07
N TYR A 578 29.91 -29.39 -20.31
CA TYR A 578 30.49 -30.03 -21.48
C TYR A 578 31.98 -29.70 -21.65
N ASN A 579 32.36 -28.43 -21.50
CA ASN A 579 33.74 -28.00 -21.67
C ASN A 579 34.66 -28.52 -20.56
N LEU A 580 34.15 -28.56 -19.32
CA LEU A 580 34.84 -29.17 -18.19
C LEU A 580 35.10 -30.67 -18.41
N ALA A 581 34.10 -31.40 -18.92
CA ALA A 581 34.22 -32.83 -19.18
C ALA A 581 35.17 -33.15 -20.34
N LYS A 582 35.26 -32.27 -21.34
CA LYS A 582 35.99 -32.53 -22.58
C LYS A 582 37.42 -31.97 -22.62
N TYR A 583 37.68 -30.79 -22.05
CA TYR A 583 38.93 -30.06 -22.27
C TYR A 583 39.86 -30.08 -21.04
N ASP A 584 39.51 -29.37 -19.96
CA ASP A 584 40.37 -29.30 -18.76
C ASP A 584 39.54 -29.20 -17.48
N ALA A 585 39.45 -30.29 -16.72
CA ALA A 585 38.85 -30.31 -15.39
C ALA A 585 39.79 -29.76 -14.29
N GLY A 586 41.09 -29.62 -14.58
CA GLY A 586 42.08 -29.09 -13.64
C GLY A 586 41.88 -27.62 -13.28
N VAL A 587 41.00 -26.90 -13.99
CA VAL A 587 40.63 -25.51 -13.67
C VAL A 587 39.87 -25.38 -12.34
N PHE A 588 39.30 -26.46 -11.77
CA PHE A 588 38.65 -26.45 -10.45
C PHE A 588 39.58 -26.00 -9.31
N VAL A 589 40.88 -26.08 -9.52
CA VAL A 589 41.89 -25.56 -8.61
C VAL A 589 41.71 -24.04 -8.34
N ALA A 590 41.07 -23.30 -9.26
CA ALA A 590 40.76 -21.87 -9.10
C ALA A 590 39.82 -21.55 -7.92
N PHE A 591 39.09 -22.53 -7.36
CA PHE A 591 38.32 -22.32 -6.12
C PHE A 591 39.21 -21.97 -4.92
N ASN A 592 40.49 -22.33 -4.95
CA ASN A 592 41.45 -21.88 -3.96
C ASN A 592 41.82 -20.41 -4.22
N PRO A 593 41.50 -19.46 -3.29
CA PRO A 593 41.80 -18.04 -3.46
C PRO A 593 43.31 -17.75 -3.54
N GLY A 594 44.16 -18.70 -3.13
CA GLY A 594 45.62 -18.59 -3.26
C GLY A 594 46.09 -18.29 -4.68
N TYR A 595 45.40 -18.81 -5.71
CA TYR A 595 45.74 -18.54 -7.12
C TYR A 595 45.45 -17.09 -7.53
N ALA A 596 44.40 -16.47 -7.00
CA ALA A 596 44.13 -15.06 -7.20
C ALA A 596 45.25 -14.19 -6.60
N PHE A 597 45.67 -14.49 -5.37
CA PHE A 597 46.77 -13.76 -4.72
C PHE A 597 48.11 -13.98 -5.44
N GLU A 598 48.43 -15.22 -5.82
CA GLU A 598 49.66 -15.52 -6.56
C GLU A 598 49.71 -14.78 -7.90
N PHE A 599 48.58 -14.73 -8.62
CA PHE A 599 48.45 -13.98 -9.85
C PHE A 599 48.70 -12.48 -9.65
N LEU A 600 48.06 -11.87 -8.64
CA LEU A 600 48.24 -10.46 -8.33
C LEU A 600 49.67 -10.14 -7.88
N ILE A 601 50.31 -11.02 -7.11
CA ILE A 601 51.72 -10.85 -6.68
C ILE A 601 52.66 -10.94 -7.89
N ARG A 602 52.42 -11.88 -8.80
CA ARG A 602 53.27 -12.11 -9.98
C ARG A 602 53.22 -10.94 -10.97
N HIS A 603 52.03 -10.43 -11.23
CA HIS A 603 51.81 -9.37 -12.24
C HIS A 603 51.85 -7.96 -11.66
N GLY A 604 51.72 -7.78 -10.35
CA GLY A 604 51.78 -6.47 -9.68
C GLY A 604 50.79 -5.47 -10.26
N GLU A 605 51.29 -4.38 -10.84
CA GLU A 605 50.47 -3.29 -11.42
C GLU A 605 49.60 -3.75 -12.60
N SER A 606 50.11 -4.64 -13.48
CA SER A 606 49.31 -5.12 -14.62
C SER A 606 48.17 -6.01 -14.14
N GLY A 607 48.41 -6.87 -13.15
CA GLY A 607 47.38 -7.69 -12.51
C GLY A 607 46.31 -6.84 -11.81
N TRP A 608 46.71 -5.77 -11.13
CA TRP A 608 45.78 -4.80 -10.54
C TRP A 608 44.92 -4.11 -11.61
N ARG A 609 45.49 -3.69 -12.76
CA ARG A 609 44.70 -3.12 -13.87
C ARG A 609 43.67 -4.10 -14.45
N MET A 610 43.98 -5.40 -14.47
CA MET A 610 43.06 -6.43 -14.96
C MET A 610 41.83 -6.63 -14.07
N LEU A 611 41.87 -6.19 -12.79
CA LEU A 611 40.69 -6.22 -11.92
C LEU A 611 39.50 -5.46 -12.52
N SER A 612 39.75 -4.37 -13.24
CA SER A 612 38.73 -3.61 -13.96
C SER A 612 38.04 -4.37 -15.11
N GLY A 613 38.64 -5.45 -15.61
CA GLY A 613 38.00 -6.39 -16.54
C GLY A 613 37.13 -7.41 -15.79
N THR A 614 37.65 -7.98 -14.70
CA THR A 614 36.92 -8.95 -13.86
C THR A 614 35.72 -8.33 -13.12
N LEU A 615 35.75 -7.02 -12.86
CA LEU A 615 34.64 -6.20 -12.37
C LEU A 615 33.32 -6.47 -13.10
N LEU A 616 33.40 -6.68 -14.41
CA LEU A 616 32.25 -6.91 -15.29
C LEU A 616 31.50 -8.21 -14.98
N ALA A 617 32.06 -9.10 -14.17
CA ALA A 617 31.40 -10.33 -13.72
C ALA A 617 30.30 -10.09 -12.68
N PHE A 618 30.27 -8.92 -12.05
CA PHE A 618 29.25 -8.56 -11.05
C PHE A 618 28.55 -7.23 -11.34
N THR A 619 28.67 -6.68 -12.54
CA THR A 619 27.82 -5.56 -12.97
C THR A 619 26.36 -6.04 -13.06
N GLY A 620 25.41 -5.22 -12.63
CA GLY A 620 23.99 -5.59 -12.46
C GLY A 620 23.56 -5.82 -11.01
N VAL A 621 24.47 -5.76 -10.01
CA VAL A 621 24.11 -5.84 -8.59
C VAL A 621 23.34 -4.62 -8.08
N GLU A 622 23.56 -3.47 -8.71
CA GLU A 622 22.86 -2.21 -8.50
C GLU A 622 21.40 -2.29 -8.95
N ALA A 623 21.14 -2.94 -10.09
CA ALA A 623 19.79 -3.25 -10.55
C ALA A 623 19.10 -4.22 -9.58
N LEU A 624 19.83 -5.27 -9.16
CA LEU A 624 19.36 -6.21 -8.13
C LEU A 624 18.95 -5.52 -6.83
N PHE A 625 19.71 -4.51 -6.40
CA PHE A 625 19.37 -3.77 -5.19
C PHE A 625 18.15 -2.87 -5.40
N ALA A 626 18.06 -2.17 -6.53
CA ALA A 626 16.92 -1.32 -6.87
C ALA A 626 15.60 -2.11 -6.98
N ASP A 627 15.63 -3.31 -7.57
CA ASP A 627 14.47 -4.16 -7.85
C ASP A 627 13.87 -4.86 -6.61
N LEU A 628 14.46 -4.68 -5.42
CA LEU A 628 13.88 -5.14 -4.16
C LEU A 628 12.47 -4.55 -3.93
N GLY A 629 12.16 -3.39 -4.51
CA GLY A 629 10.82 -2.79 -4.47
C GLY A 629 9.75 -3.59 -5.21
N ALA A 630 10.13 -4.43 -6.18
CA ALA A 630 9.22 -5.28 -6.95
C ALA A 630 9.20 -6.74 -6.45
N PHE A 631 10.30 -7.22 -5.87
CA PHE A 631 10.46 -8.60 -5.44
C PHE A 631 10.88 -8.70 -3.97
N SER A 632 10.34 -9.66 -3.23
CA SER A 632 10.75 -9.85 -1.83
C SER A 632 12.21 -10.29 -1.69
N ARG A 633 12.91 -9.85 -0.64
CA ARG A 633 14.28 -10.28 -0.31
C ARG A 633 14.47 -11.80 -0.38
N ARG A 634 13.54 -12.56 0.20
CA ARG A 634 13.61 -14.03 0.24
C ARG A 634 13.50 -14.65 -1.16
N ALA A 635 12.70 -14.06 -2.05
CA ALA A 635 12.59 -14.52 -3.43
C ALA A 635 13.95 -14.40 -4.14
N ILE A 636 14.60 -13.24 -4.03
CA ILE A 636 15.93 -12.98 -4.61
C ILE A 636 17.00 -13.93 -4.03
N GLN A 637 16.96 -14.19 -2.72
CA GLN A 637 17.89 -15.13 -2.08
C GLN A 637 17.76 -16.56 -2.62
N ILE A 638 16.52 -17.04 -2.79
CA ILE A 638 16.26 -18.40 -3.30
C ILE A 638 16.69 -18.51 -4.77
N SER A 639 16.28 -17.57 -5.61
CA SER A 639 16.57 -17.58 -7.04
C SER A 639 18.06 -17.44 -7.33
N TRP A 640 18.78 -16.61 -6.57
CA TRP A 640 20.23 -16.46 -6.69
C TRP A 640 20.96 -17.75 -6.30
N LEU A 641 20.74 -18.23 -5.07
CA LEU A 641 21.51 -19.34 -4.51
C LEU A 641 21.21 -20.68 -5.19
N CYS A 642 19.96 -20.91 -5.60
CA CYS A 642 19.55 -22.20 -6.15
C CYS A 642 19.74 -22.32 -7.67
N TYR A 643 19.83 -21.20 -8.40
CA TYR A 643 19.86 -21.23 -9.87
C TYR A 643 20.92 -20.31 -10.49
N THR A 644 20.83 -19.00 -10.28
CA THR A 644 21.69 -18.05 -11.02
C THR A 644 23.18 -18.20 -10.66
N PHE A 645 23.50 -18.25 -9.37
CA PHE A 645 24.87 -18.41 -8.88
C PHE A 645 25.56 -19.67 -9.41
N PRO A 646 24.98 -20.89 -9.28
CA PRO A 646 25.63 -22.09 -9.82
C PRO A 646 25.75 -22.06 -11.34
N CYS A 647 24.76 -21.54 -12.08
CA CYS A 647 24.85 -21.42 -13.53
C CYS A 647 25.98 -20.49 -13.98
N LEU A 648 26.14 -19.32 -13.35
CA LEU A 648 27.22 -18.38 -13.66
C LEU A 648 28.60 -18.95 -13.34
N LEU A 649 28.77 -19.62 -12.20
CA LEU A 649 30.03 -20.28 -11.86
C LEU A 649 30.40 -21.33 -12.91
N LEU A 650 29.45 -22.19 -13.29
CA LEU A 650 29.68 -23.20 -14.34
C LEU A 650 30.04 -22.56 -15.68
N ALA A 651 29.41 -21.43 -16.03
CA ALA A 651 29.73 -20.70 -17.25
C ALA A 651 31.20 -20.25 -17.29
N TYR A 652 31.67 -19.54 -16.25
CA TYR A 652 33.03 -19.00 -16.21
C TYR A 652 34.10 -20.08 -16.12
N ILE A 653 33.86 -21.12 -15.33
CA ILE A 653 34.78 -22.26 -15.20
C ILE A 653 34.83 -23.03 -16.53
N GLY A 654 33.69 -23.22 -17.17
CA GLY A 654 33.58 -23.86 -18.48
C GLY A 654 34.30 -23.13 -19.61
N GLN A 655 34.15 -21.80 -19.65
CA GLN A 655 34.89 -20.95 -20.59
C GLN A 655 36.41 -21.04 -20.34
N ALA A 656 36.84 -21.01 -19.08
CA ALA A 656 38.25 -21.21 -18.74
C ALA A 656 38.77 -22.60 -19.14
N ALA A 657 37.98 -23.66 -18.96
CA ALA A 657 38.36 -25.00 -19.39
C ALA A 657 38.64 -25.05 -20.90
N TYR A 658 37.80 -24.39 -21.71
CA TYR A 658 38.02 -24.29 -23.15
C TYR A 658 39.24 -23.43 -23.52
N ILE A 659 39.36 -22.23 -22.93
CA ILE A 659 40.47 -21.29 -23.21
C ILE A 659 41.83 -21.88 -22.79
N SER A 660 41.86 -22.73 -21.77
CA SER A 660 43.10 -23.39 -21.32
C SER A 660 43.78 -24.23 -22.42
N VAL A 661 42.98 -24.75 -23.36
CA VAL A 661 43.43 -25.54 -24.53
C VAL A 661 43.48 -24.68 -25.79
N HIS A 662 42.58 -23.69 -25.90
CA HIS A 662 42.47 -22.77 -27.04
C HIS A 662 42.61 -21.30 -26.60
N PRO A 663 43.84 -20.80 -26.37
CA PRO A 663 44.07 -19.48 -25.79
C PRO A 663 43.43 -18.33 -26.58
N GLU A 664 43.36 -18.43 -27.92
CA GLU A 664 42.78 -17.37 -28.78
C GLU A 664 41.26 -17.19 -28.62
N ALA A 665 40.59 -18.16 -27.96
CA ALA A 665 39.15 -18.10 -27.74
C ALA A 665 38.71 -16.98 -26.77
N TYR A 666 39.65 -16.34 -26.04
CA TYR A 666 39.35 -15.26 -25.09
C TYR A 666 38.61 -14.06 -25.72
N SER A 667 38.75 -13.85 -27.03
CA SER A 667 38.13 -12.75 -27.78
C SER A 667 36.61 -12.85 -27.85
N ASN A 668 36.07 -14.06 -28.02
CA ASN A 668 34.65 -14.38 -28.05
C ASN A 668 34.40 -15.69 -27.27
N PRO A 669 34.55 -15.66 -25.93
CA PRO A 669 34.67 -16.87 -25.12
C PRO A 669 33.40 -17.73 -25.15
N PHE A 670 32.22 -17.10 -25.13
CA PHE A 670 30.94 -17.81 -25.17
C PHE A 670 30.72 -18.56 -26.48
N TYR A 671 30.85 -17.88 -27.63
CA TYR A 671 30.57 -18.46 -28.94
C TYR A 671 31.62 -19.50 -29.34
N ASN A 672 32.89 -19.27 -29.04
CA ASN A 672 33.96 -20.22 -29.34
C ASN A 672 33.89 -21.48 -28.47
N ALA A 673 33.44 -21.35 -27.22
CA ALA A 673 33.31 -22.48 -26.30
C ALA A 673 31.99 -23.25 -26.47
N ALA A 674 31.15 -22.89 -27.44
CA ALA A 674 29.88 -23.59 -27.69
C ALA A 674 30.14 -25.02 -28.22
N PRO A 675 29.41 -26.04 -27.74
CA PRO A 675 29.47 -27.39 -28.29
C PRO A 675 29.18 -27.42 -29.80
N PRO A 676 29.82 -28.32 -30.57
CA PRO A 676 29.60 -28.42 -32.02
C PRO A 676 28.12 -28.55 -32.38
N GLY A 677 27.64 -27.74 -33.32
CA GLY A 677 26.25 -27.74 -33.78
C GLY A 677 25.26 -26.88 -32.97
N THR A 678 25.69 -26.25 -31.87
CA THR A 678 24.79 -25.46 -31.00
C THR A 678 24.90 -23.93 -31.18
N ILE A 679 25.78 -23.45 -32.06
CA ILE A 679 26.08 -22.01 -32.22
C ILE A 679 24.86 -21.20 -32.68
N TYR A 680 24.08 -21.68 -33.65
CA TYR A 680 22.88 -20.95 -34.12
C TYR A 680 21.80 -20.82 -33.04
N PRO A 681 21.40 -21.91 -32.33
CA PRO A 681 20.54 -21.78 -31.14
C PRO A 681 21.11 -20.84 -30.08
N ALA A 682 22.41 -20.93 -29.80
CA ALA A 682 23.07 -20.09 -28.80
C ALA A 682 23.02 -18.60 -29.16
N LEU A 683 23.20 -18.26 -30.44
CA LEU A 683 23.09 -16.88 -30.94
C LEU A 683 21.67 -16.32 -30.75
N VAL A 684 20.64 -17.09 -31.10
CA VAL A 684 19.23 -16.67 -30.92
C VAL A 684 18.92 -16.45 -29.44
N ILE A 685 19.31 -17.39 -28.57
CA ILE A 685 19.06 -17.28 -27.13
C ILE A 685 19.85 -16.11 -26.53
N ALA A 686 21.10 -15.87 -26.97
CA ALA A 686 21.91 -14.74 -26.51
C ALA A 686 21.27 -13.39 -26.86
N ILE A 687 20.76 -13.24 -28.09
CA ILE A 687 20.05 -12.01 -28.50
C ILE A 687 18.77 -11.82 -27.69
N LEU A 688 17.99 -12.89 -27.47
CA LEU A 688 16.79 -12.82 -26.63
C LEU A 688 17.13 -12.46 -25.18
N ALA A 689 18.18 -13.05 -24.61
CA ALA A 689 18.65 -12.75 -23.26
C ALA A 689 19.12 -11.30 -23.12
N ALA A 690 19.86 -10.78 -24.11
CA ALA A 690 20.31 -9.39 -24.14
C ALA A 690 19.13 -8.40 -24.25
N ILE A 691 18.09 -8.72 -25.03
CA ILE A 691 16.84 -7.95 -25.09
C ILE A 691 16.18 -7.91 -23.71
N VAL A 692 16.06 -9.05 -23.03
CA VAL A 692 15.45 -9.12 -21.70
C VAL A 692 16.27 -8.36 -20.66
N ALA A 693 17.60 -8.49 -20.67
CA ALA A 693 18.51 -7.73 -19.82
C ALA A 693 18.35 -6.21 -20.00
N SER A 694 18.26 -5.77 -21.26
CA SER A 694 18.02 -4.37 -21.61
C SER A 694 16.67 -3.87 -21.12
N GLN A 695 15.62 -4.70 -21.14
CA GLN A 695 14.30 -4.33 -20.60
C GLN A 695 14.32 -4.11 -19.10
N ALA A 696 15.00 -4.97 -18.35
CA ALA A 696 15.11 -4.86 -16.90
C ALA A 696 15.69 -3.50 -16.48
N ILE A 697 16.82 -3.12 -17.08
CA ILE A 697 17.51 -1.86 -16.72
C ILE A 697 16.73 -0.62 -17.16
N ILE A 698 16.03 -0.66 -18.31
CA ILE A 698 15.13 0.43 -18.73
C ILE A 698 14.01 0.63 -17.70
N THR A 699 13.43 -0.47 -17.23
CA THR A 699 12.37 -0.44 -16.21
C THR A 699 12.88 0.11 -14.88
N ALA A 700 14.03 -0.36 -14.41
CA ALA A 700 14.70 0.15 -13.21
C ALA A 700 15.00 1.65 -13.33
N THR A 701 15.39 2.11 -14.53
CA THR A 701 15.63 3.53 -14.82
C THR A 701 14.35 4.37 -14.67
N PHE A 702 13.20 3.89 -15.16
CA PHE A 702 11.92 4.58 -14.97
C PHE A 702 11.50 4.64 -13.50
N GLN A 703 11.73 3.57 -12.74
CA GLN A 703 11.47 3.55 -11.30
C GLN A 703 12.35 4.54 -10.53
N LEU A 704 13.65 4.57 -10.82
CA LEU A 704 14.57 5.53 -10.20
C LEU A 704 14.19 6.97 -10.54
N LEU A 705 13.82 7.27 -11.79
CA LEU A 705 13.35 8.60 -12.17
C LEU A 705 12.06 8.99 -11.42
N ALA A 706 11.12 8.06 -11.25
CA ALA A 706 9.91 8.31 -10.47
C ALA A 706 10.22 8.57 -8.99
N GLN A 707 11.16 7.84 -8.38
CA GLN A 707 11.62 8.08 -7.02
C GLN A 707 12.29 9.46 -6.87
N VAL A 708 13.11 9.86 -7.83
CA VAL A 708 13.76 11.19 -7.87
C VAL A 708 12.72 12.31 -7.99
N MET A 709 11.67 12.11 -8.81
CA MET A 709 10.54 13.05 -8.92
C MET A 709 9.74 13.14 -7.61
N LYS A 710 9.44 12.01 -6.97
CA LYS A 710 8.77 11.93 -5.66
C LYS A 710 9.55 12.79 -4.63
N LEU A 711 10.84 12.51 -4.48
CA LEU A 711 11.73 13.27 -3.61
C LEU A 711 12.07 14.69 -4.11
N SER A 712 11.39 15.23 -5.14
CA SER A 712 11.52 16.61 -5.61
C SER A 712 12.93 17.02 -6.05
N TYR A 713 13.70 16.07 -6.61
CA TYR A 713 14.99 16.33 -7.26
C TYR A 713 14.84 16.59 -8.76
N LEU A 714 13.67 16.30 -9.33
CA LEU A 714 13.33 16.54 -10.74
C LEU A 714 11.92 17.15 -10.83
N PRO A 715 11.60 17.99 -11.84
CA PRO A 715 10.23 18.38 -12.12
C PRO A 715 9.33 17.18 -12.39
N GLN A 716 8.04 17.32 -12.08
CA GLN A 716 7.06 16.26 -12.31
C GLN A 716 6.79 16.11 -13.80
N PHE A 717 7.19 14.98 -14.37
CA PHE A 717 6.82 14.56 -15.72
C PHE A 717 5.59 13.67 -15.72
N LYS A 718 4.99 13.47 -16.90
CA LYS A 718 3.89 12.51 -17.06
C LYS A 718 4.43 11.09 -16.81
N VAL A 719 3.97 10.47 -15.74
CA VAL A 719 4.21 9.07 -15.40
C VAL A 719 2.94 8.29 -15.72
N VAL A 720 3.07 7.19 -16.45
CA VAL A 720 1.95 6.28 -16.76
C VAL A 720 2.20 4.97 -16.05
N HIS A 721 1.26 4.54 -15.21
CA HIS A 721 1.29 3.22 -14.60
C HIS A 721 0.80 2.20 -15.65
N THR A 722 1.61 1.18 -15.92
CA THR A 722 1.31 0.17 -16.96
C THR A 722 0.61 -1.07 -16.41
N SER A 723 0.51 -1.18 -15.08
CA SER A 723 -0.10 -2.31 -14.38
C SER A 723 -1.13 -1.85 -13.37
N ASP A 724 -2.27 -2.53 -13.37
CA ASP A 724 -3.34 -2.34 -12.38
C ASP A 724 -3.07 -3.06 -11.05
N ILE A 725 -2.00 -3.86 -10.99
CA ILE A 725 -1.67 -4.72 -9.86
C ILE A 725 -0.37 -4.26 -9.18
N PHE A 726 0.63 -3.84 -9.96
CA PHE A 726 1.95 -3.48 -9.45
C PHE A 726 2.25 -1.99 -9.70
N HIS A 727 2.21 -1.18 -8.65
CA HIS A 727 2.57 0.25 -8.68
C HIS A 727 3.96 0.52 -9.27
N GLY A 728 4.91 -0.40 -9.11
CA GLY A 728 6.29 -0.25 -9.60
C GLY A 728 6.46 -0.34 -11.13
N GLN A 729 5.43 -0.71 -11.90
CA GLN A 729 5.54 -0.84 -13.36
C GLN A 729 5.20 0.49 -14.06
N LEU A 730 6.22 1.32 -14.25
CA LEU A 730 6.10 2.70 -14.69
C LEU A 730 6.63 2.89 -16.12
N TYR A 731 5.93 3.71 -16.90
CA TYR A 731 6.36 4.18 -18.20
C TYR A 731 6.44 5.71 -18.22
N ILE A 732 7.60 6.24 -18.60
CA ILE A 732 7.86 7.69 -18.71
C ILE A 732 8.21 8.00 -20.17
N PRO A 733 7.28 8.58 -20.96
CA PRO A 733 7.48 8.77 -22.39
C PRO A 733 8.74 9.58 -22.75
N LEU A 734 8.97 10.69 -22.03
CA LEU A 734 10.12 11.56 -22.30
C LEU A 734 11.45 10.83 -22.02
N ALA A 735 11.52 10.09 -20.91
CA ALA A 735 12.71 9.33 -20.57
C ALA A 735 12.98 8.21 -21.57
N ASN A 736 11.93 7.53 -22.05
CA ASN A 736 12.03 6.49 -23.07
C ASN A 736 12.73 6.99 -24.35
N TRP A 737 12.29 8.14 -24.87
CA TRP A 737 12.89 8.73 -26.07
C TRP A 737 14.34 9.18 -25.84
N LEU A 738 14.63 9.78 -24.68
CA LEU A 738 16.00 10.20 -24.34
C LEU A 738 16.96 9.01 -24.18
N LEU A 739 16.51 7.94 -23.52
CA LEU A 739 17.28 6.70 -23.38
C LEU A 739 17.52 6.06 -24.75
N MET A 740 16.48 5.94 -25.59
CA MET A 740 16.61 5.38 -26.93
C MET A 740 17.68 6.10 -27.75
N ILE A 741 17.60 7.43 -27.82
CA ILE A 741 18.54 8.25 -28.60
C ILE A 741 19.96 8.07 -28.07
N GLY A 742 20.15 8.14 -26.75
CA GLY A 742 21.48 8.04 -26.19
C GLY A 742 22.07 6.63 -26.25
N THR A 743 21.27 5.56 -26.09
CA THR A 743 21.74 4.17 -26.24
C THR A 743 22.16 3.89 -27.69
N ILE A 744 21.38 4.33 -28.69
CA ILE A 744 21.76 4.21 -30.11
C ILE A 744 23.05 4.97 -30.37
N LEU A 745 23.14 6.23 -29.92
CA LEU A 745 24.35 7.04 -30.11
C LEU A 745 25.59 6.37 -29.50
N VAL A 746 25.46 5.79 -28.31
CA VAL A 746 26.54 5.05 -27.65
C VAL A 746 26.93 3.82 -28.46
N ALA A 747 25.97 3.00 -28.90
CA ALA A 747 26.22 1.80 -29.70
C ALA A 747 26.91 2.14 -31.03
N SER A 748 26.50 3.22 -31.69
CA SER A 748 27.11 3.66 -32.95
C SER A 748 28.51 4.26 -32.79
N ILE A 749 28.77 5.00 -31.69
CA ILE A 749 30.10 5.60 -31.41
C ILE A 749 31.09 4.54 -30.96
N TYR A 750 30.71 3.72 -29.98
CA TYR A 750 31.54 2.64 -29.44
C TYR A 750 31.31 1.37 -30.26
N ASN A 751 31.86 1.38 -31.47
CA ASN A 751 31.74 0.34 -32.49
C ASN A 751 32.39 -1.03 -32.15
N ASN A 752 32.80 -1.25 -30.89
CA ASN A 752 33.36 -2.50 -30.40
C ASN A 752 33.03 -2.72 -28.92
N THR A 753 32.76 -3.95 -28.51
CA THR A 753 32.47 -4.34 -27.12
C THR A 753 33.62 -4.08 -26.16
N THR A 754 34.87 -4.14 -26.63
CA THR A 754 36.04 -3.82 -25.78
C THR A 754 36.13 -2.33 -25.47
N SER A 755 35.89 -1.45 -26.45
CA SER A 755 35.92 0.01 -26.23
C SER A 755 34.71 0.46 -25.41
N LEU A 756 33.53 -0.12 -25.66
CA LEU A 756 32.34 0.10 -24.85
C LEU A 756 32.52 -0.44 -23.42
N GLY A 757 33.11 -1.63 -23.27
CA GLY A 757 33.46 -2.25 -21.99
C GLY A 757 34.47 -1.46 -21.17
N ASN A 758 35.30 -0.62 -21.80
CA ASN A 758 36.18 0.31 -21.09
C ASN A 758 35.44 1.53 -20.53
N ALA A 759 34.31 1.92 -21.10
CA ALA A 759 33.46 2.99 -20.58
C ALA A 759 32.49 2.47 -19.48
N TYR A 760 32.15 1.20 -19.55
CA TYR A 760 31.23 0.50 -18.64
C TYR A 760 31.89 0.11 -17.31
N GLY A 761 31.10 -0.02 -16.24
CA GLY A 761 31.53 -0.52 -14.93
C GLY A 761 32.10 0.50 -13.94
N VAL A 762 32.67 1.64 -14.38
CA VAL A 762 33.22 2.66 -13.45
C VAL A 762 32.12 3.29 -12.57
N CYS A 763 30.99 3.66 -13.17
CA CYS A 763 29.84 4.17 -12.43
C CYS A 763 29.31 3.13 -11.43
N VAL A 764 29.20 1.88 -11.87
CA VAL A 764 28.73 0.76 -11.04
C VAL A 764 29.61 0.57 -9.79
N ILE A 765 30.94 0.52 -9.94
CA ILE A 765 31.82 0.31 -8.78
C ILE A 765 31.77 1.50 -7.80
N PHE A 766 31.61 2.73 -8.27
CA PHE A 766 31.34 3.89 -7.40
C PHE A 766 30.04 3.72 -6.61
N VAL A 767 28.95 3.32 -7.28
CA VAL A 767 27.66 3.05 -6.64
C VAL A 767 27.81 1.98 -5.57
N THR A 768 28.47 0.86 -5.90
CA THR A 768 28.65 -0.22 -4.93
C THR A 768 29.50 0.19 -3.71
N PHE A 769 30.47 1.10 -3.89
CA PHE A 769 31.27 1.67 -2.80
C PHE A 769 30.44 2.62 -1.92
N PHE A 770 29.59 3.44 -2.55
CA PHE A 770 28.65 4.30 -1.82
C PHE A 770 27.64 3.48 -1.01
N ASP A 771 27.13 2.38 -1.58
CA ASP A 771 26.23 1.46 -0.87
C ASP A 771 26.91 0.84 0.35
N THR A 772 28.17 0.39 0.23
CA THR A 772 28.95 -0.11 1.38
C THR A 772 29.04 0.94 2.49
N CYS A 773 29.30 2.20 2.16
CA CYS A 773 29.39 3.28 3.13
C CYS A 773 28.04 3.60 3.78
N MET A 774 26.95 3.68 2.99
CA MET A 774 25.62 4.01 3.51
C MET A 774 25.01 2.86 4.31
N VAL A 775 25.20 1.61 3.90
CA VAL A 775 24.70 0.45 4.64
C VAL A 775 25.44 0.30 5.98
N ALA A 776 26.73 0.67 6.07
CA ALA A 776 27.40 0.76 7.35
C ALA A 776 26.73 1.79 8.28
N MET A 777 26.29 2.94 7.74
CA MET A 777 25.50 3.92 8.49
C MET A 777 24.13 3.36 8.91
N VAL A 778 23.45 2.63 8.02
CA VAL A 778 22.18 1.95 8.34
C VAL A 778 22.38 0.93 9.46
N ALA A 779 23.43 0.12 9.41
CA ALA A 779 23.75 -0.86 10.43
C ALA A 779 23.95 -0.21 11.81
N MET A 780 24.61 0.96 11.86
CA MET A 780 24.82 1.70 13.09
C MET A 780 23.55 2.39 13.62
N PHE A 781 22.77 3.05 12.75
CA PHE A 781 21.68 3.95 13.17
C PHE A 781 20.27 3.35 13.08
N VAL A 782 20.05 2.41 12.17
CA VAL A 782 18.76 1.73 11.96
C VAL A 782 18.78 0.34 12.60
N TRP A 783 19.82 -0.47 12.37
CA TRP A 783 19.93 -1.80 13.00
C TRP A 783 20.50 -1.78 14.42
N ARG A 784 20.86 -0.59 14.93
CA ARG A 784 21.40 -0.35 16.29
C ARG A 784 22.62 -1.22 16.62
N LYS A 785 23.44 -1.59 15.62
CA LYS A 785 24.66 -2.37 15.85
C LYS A 785 25.80 -1.48 16.33
N SER A 786 26.63 -2.03 17.21
CA SER A 786 27.81 -1.34 17.73
C SER A 786 28.76 -0.94 16.58
N PRO A 787 29.30 0.30 16.56
CA PRO A 787 30.25 0.71 15.54
C PRO A 787 31.48 -0.20 15.46
N TYR A 788 31.89 -0.80 16.59
CA TYR A 788 33.02 -1.74 16.63
C TYR A 788 32.73 -3.03 15.86
N LEU A 789 31.50 -3.54 15.95
CA LEU A 789 31.06 -4.72 15.20
C LEU A 789 30.87 -4.42 13.70
N VAL A 790 30.51 -3.18 13.35
CA VAL A 790 30.32 -2.76 11.96
C VAL A 790 31.66 -2.44 11.28
N PHE A 791 32.63 -1.88 12.01
CA PHE A 791 33.86 -1.35 11.44
C PHE A 791 34.71 -2.39 10.73
N LEU A 792 34.94 -3.57 11.34
CA LEU A 792 35.80 -4.59 10.74
C LEU A 792 35.20 -5.18 9.45
N PRO A 793 33.94 -5.64 9.41
CA PRO A 793 33.30 -6.08 8.16
C PRO A 793 33.23 -4.97 7.10
N TRP A 794 32.90 -3.74 7.51
CA TRP A 794 32.87 -2.59 6.60
C TRP A 794 34.25 -2.33 5.99
N LEU A 795 35.32 -2.33 6.79
CA LEU A 795 36.68 -2.07 6.32
C LEU A 795 37.10 -3.11 5.28
N ILE A 796 36.83 -4.39 5.53
CA ILE A 796 37.16 -5.48 4.60
C ILE A 796 36.45 -5.27 3.26
N ILE A 797 35.13 -5.06 3.28
CA ILE A 797 34.35 -4.88 2.06
C ILE A 797 34.73 -3.57 1.33
N ALA A 798 34.94 -2.48 2.07
CA ALA A 798 35.38 -1.20 1.51
C ALA A 798 36.77 -1.30 0.87
N CYS A 799 37.67 -2.13 1.41
CA CYS A 799 38.96 -2.41 0.78
C CYS A 799 38.80 -3.18 -0.54
N PHE A 800 37.89 -4.17 -0.62
CA PHE A 800 37.59 -4.84 -1.88
C PHE A 800 37.01 -3.87 -2.92
N ASP A 801 35.99 -3.10 -2.54
CA ASP A 801 35.42 -2.05 -3.41
C ASP A 801 36.50 -1.06 -3.85
N GLY A 802 37.36 -0.62 -2.93
CA GLY A 802 38.46 0.29 -3.21
C GLY A 802 39.50 -0.29 -4.17
N ALA A 803 39.80 -1.59 -4.09
CA ALA A 803 40.70 -2.26 -5.02
C ALA A 803 40.15 -2.28 -6.45
N TYR A 804 38.86 -2.63 -6.63
CA TYR A 804 38.21 -2.56 -7.94
C TYR A 804 38.03 -1.12 -8.42
N LEU A 805 37.65 -0.19 -7.54
CA LEU A 805 37.44 1.22 -7.87
C LEU A 805 38.74 1.87 -8.35
N SER A 806 39.84 1.65 -7.62
CA SER A 806 41.15 2.18 -8.00
C SER A 806 41.60 1.64 -9.37
N SER A 807 41.38 0.36 -9.64
CA SER A 807 41.64 -0.25 -10.95
C SER A 807 40.74 0.33 -12.05
N ALA A 808 39.43 0.44 -11.80
CA ALA A 808 38.47 0.94 -12.78
C ALA A 808 38.72 2.41 -13.16
N LEU A 809 39.23 3.22 -12.22
CA LEU A 809 39.60 4.61 -12.49
C LEU A 809 40.72 4.76 -13.53
N THR A 810 41.55 3.73 -13.76
CA THR A 810 42.56 3.79 -14.83
C THR A 810 41.93 3.79 -16.22
N LYS A 811 40.66 3.38 -16.37
CA LYS A 811 39.92 3.38 -17.65
C LYS A 811 39.24 4.71 -17.97
N VAL A 812 39.32 5.71 -17.08
CA VAL A 812 38.72 7.04 -17.30
C VAL A 812 39.24 7.70 -18.58
N PRO A 813 40.57 7.75 -18.86
CA PRO A 813 41.07 8.35 -20.10
C PRO A 813 40.67 7.60 -21.37
N THR A 814 40.44 6.28 -21.28
CA THR A 814 40.17 5.40 -22.43
C THR A 814 38.69 5.32 -22.83
N GLY A 815 37.78 5.78 -21.97
CA GLY A 815 36.34 5.79 -22.30
C GLY A 815 35.41 6.12 -21.12
N ALA A 816 35.79 5.78 -19.88
CA ALA A 816 34.89 5.95 -18.74
C ALA A 816 34.64 7.42 -18.33
N TRP A 817 35.39 8.39 -18.87
CA TRP A 817 35.09 9.81 -18.69
C TRP A 817 33.68 10.18 -19.19
N PHE A 818 33.18 9.51 -20.23
CA PHE A 818 31.88 9.80 -20.83
C PHE A 818 30.74 9.56 -19.84
N THR A 819 30.78 8.41 -19.16
CA THR A 819 29.71 7.96 -18.25
C THR A 819 29.70 8.78 -16.97
N LEU A 820 30.89 9.12 -16.46
CA LEU A 820 31.06 10.08 -15.36
C LEU A 820 30.58 11.49 -15.74
N ALA A 821 30.81 11.94 -16.97
CA ALA A 821 30.33 13.24 -17.46
C ALA A 821 28.80 13.28 -17.50
N VAL A 822 28.15 12.25 -18.06
CA VAL A 822 26.68 12.13 -18.08
C VAL A 822 26.13 12.13 -16.65
N ALA A 823 26.68 11.31 -15.76
CA ALA A 823 26.26 11.24 -14.35
C ALA A 823 26.44 12.60 -13.63
N THR A 824 27.51 13.33 -13.93
CA THR A 824 27.80 14.65 -13.34
C THR A 824 26.83 15.72 -13.84
N VAL A 825 26.54 15.76 -15.16
CA VAL A 825 25.58 16.70 -15.73
C VAL A 825 24.18 16.48 -15.13
N LEU A 826 23.73 15.23 -15.06
CA LEU A 826 22.47 14.87 -14.41
C LEU A 826 22.48 15.26 -12.92
N ALA A 827 23.57 15.00 -12.19
CA ALA A 827 23.68 15.34 -10.78
C ALA A 827 23.58 16.86 -10.55
N LEU A 828 24.24 17.66 -11.40
CA LEU A 828 24.16 19.13 -11.35
C LEU A 828 22.74 19.62 -11.59
N LEU A 829 22.03 19.05 -12.58
CA LEU A 829 20.62 19.38 -12.84
C LEU A 829 19.73 19.03 -11.64
N PHE A 830 19.90 17.85 -11.05
CA PHE A 830 19.09 17.41 -9.90
C PHE A 830 19.38 18.24 -8.65
N LEU A 831 20.65 18.54 -8.38
CA LEU A 831 21.06 19.38 -7.25
C LEU A 831 20.60 20.83 -7.43
N LEU A 832 20.65 21.38 -8.66
CA LEU A 832 20.14 22.71 -8.98
C LEU A 832 18.63 22.79 -8.74
N TRP A 833 17.87 21.84 -9.28
CA TRP A 833 16.42 21.80 -9.09
C TRP A 833 16.08 21.66 -7.61
N ARG A 834 16.75 20.74 -6.93
CA ARG A 834 16.56 20.50 -5.49
C ARG A 834 16.89 21.73 -4.66
N PHE A 835 17.95 22.45 -4.98
CA PHE A 835 18.31 23.69 -4.31
C PHE A 835 17.21 24.75 -4.47
N GLY A 836 16.72 24.96 -5.70
CA GLY A 836 15.62 25.88 -5.96
C GLY A 836 14.32 25.50 -5.25
N LYS A 837 13.98 24.20 -5.25
CA LYS A 837 12.84 23.65 -4.50
C LYS A 837 12.95 23.89 -2.99
N GLU A 838 14.14 23.70 -2.42
CA GLU A 838 14.37 23.97 -1.00
C GLU A 838 14.20 25.46 -0.67
N GLN A 839 14.70 26.37 -1.51
CA GLN A 839 14.46 27.81 -1.33
C GLN A 839 12.98 28.18 -1.45
N GLN A 840 12.27 27.59 -2.41
CA GLN A 840 10.82 27.72 -2.51
C GLN A 840 10.12 27.26 -1.23
N TRP A 841 10.46 26.09 -0.68
CA TRP A 841 9.84 25.60 0.55
C TRP A 841 10.15 26.48 1.76
N PHE A 842 11.37 27.03 1.85
CA PHE A 842 11.72 27.98 2.90
C PHE A 842 10.87 29.26 2.81
N ALA A 843 10.72 29.84 1.62
CA ALA A 843 9.86 30.99 1.40
C ALA A 843 8.38 30.66 1.66
N GLU A 844 7.91 29.47 1.27
CA GLU A 844 6.55 28.99 1.53
C GLU A 844 6.28 28.80 3.03
N ALA A 845 7.26 28.30 3.79
CA ALA A 845 7.12 27.99 5.21
C ALA A 845 6.91 29.24 6.09
N GLU A 846 7.43 30.41 5.69
CA GLU A 846 7.23 31.68 6.41
C GLU A 846 5.75 32.08 6.56
N ASP A 847 4.86 31.59 5.68
CA ASP A 847 3.42 31.92 5.67
C ASP A 847 2.51 30.79 6.19
N ARG A 848 3.07 29.71 6.75
CA ARG A 848 2.30 28.58 7.24
C ARG A 848 1.94 28.76 8.70
N PHE A 849 0.71 29.21 8.95
CA PHE A 849 0.17 29.35 10.29
C PHE A 849 -1.12 28.52 10.47
N PRO A 850 -1.42 28.04 11.70
CA PRO A 850 -2.71 27.44 12.03
C PRO A 850 -3.87 28.38 11.74
N THR A 851 -5.06 27.83 11.53
CA THR A 851 -6.24 28.58 11.11
C THR A 851 -6.66 29.65 12.13
N SER A 852 -6.44 29.36 13.42
CA SER A 852 -6.68 30.26 14.56
C SER A 852 -5.78 31.50 14.58
N HIS A 853 -4.69 31.51 13.80
CA HIS A 853 -3.73 32.61 13.80
C HIS A 853 -4.17 33.82 12.96
N PHE A 854 -5.18 33.67 12.10
CA PHE A 854 -5.61 34.74 11.19
C PHE A 854 -6.92 35.41 11.61
N VAL A 855 -7.76 34.71 12.37
CA VAL A 855 -9.15 35.08 12.59
C VAL A 855 -9.52 35.00 14.07
N THR A 856 -10.08 36.08 14.61
CA THR A 856 -10.63 36.18 15.98
C THR A 856 -12.11 36.54 15.94
N LYS A 857 -12.88 36.07 16.93
CA LYS A 857 -14.28 36.46 17.13
C LYS A 857 -14.40 37.64 18.08
N ASP A 858 -15.30 38.54 17.74
CA ASP A 858 -15.73 39.62 18.62
C ASP A 858 -16.89 39.19 19.54
N GLN A 859 -17.20 39.99 20.57
CA GLN A 859 -18.29 39.72 21.54
C GLN A 859 -19.67 39.61 20.86
N ASP A 860 -19.85 40.25 19.70
CA ASP A 860 -21.08 40.23 18.89
C ASP A 860 -21.14 39.06 17.89
N GLY A 861 -20.12 38.17 17.88
CA GLY A 861 -20.03 37.04 16.94
C GLY A 861 -19.53 37.41 15.54
N SER A 862 -19.17 38.68 15.30
CA SER A 862 -18.55 39.14 14.07
C SER A 862 -17.10 38.66 13.95
N ILE A 863 -16.67 38.35 12.72
CA ILE A 863 -15.35 37.81 12.42
C ILE A 863 -14.42 38.95 12.03
N ARG A 864 -13.29 39.08 12.73
CA ARG A 864 -12.25 40.09 12.46
C ARG A 864 -10.89 39.43 12.30
N LEU A 865 -9.99 40.10 11.59
CA LEU A 865 -8.57 39.71 11.61
C LEU A 865 -8.03 39.83 13.04
N THR A 866 -7.05 38.99 13.39
CA THR A 866 -6.33 39.14 14.66
C THR A 866 -5.62 40.51 14.73
N ASP A 867 -5.36 41.02 15.94
CA ASP A 867 -4.68 42.32 16.15
C ASP A 867 -3.30 42.44 15.48
N ARG A 868 -2.70 41.30 15.11
CA ARG A 868 -1.44 41.23 14.36
C ARG A 868 -1.56 41.67 12.89
N PHE A 869 -2.78 41.68 12.34
CA PHE A 869 -3.09 42.03 10.94
C PHE A 869 -4.14 43.16 10.91
N ASP A 870 -3.88 44.22 11.66
CA ASP A 870 -4.66 45.47 11.71
C ASP A 870 -6.11 45.36 12.21
N GLY A 871 -6.53 44.20 12.72
CA GLY A 871 -7.85 44.04 13.37
C GLY A 871 -9.06 44.30 12.45
N ALA A 872 -8.87 44.35 11.13
CA ALA A 872 -9.89 44.78 10.19
C ALA A 872 -11.12 43.84 10.20
N PRO A 873 -12.35 44.39 10.12
CA PRO A 873 -13.55 43.57 10.02
C PRO A 873 -13.59 42.82 8.69
N LEU A 874 -13.94 41.53 8.72
CA LEU A 874 -14.04 40.71 7.52
C LEU A 874 -15.46 40.75 6.94
N SER A 875 -15.59 41.10 5.65
CA SER A 875 -16.87 41.01 4.95
C SER A 875 -17.18 39.57 4.54
N THR A 876 -18.47 39.21 4.41
CA THR A 876 -18.88 37.89 3.92
C THR A 876 -19.37 37.97 2.48
N THR A 877 -18.76 37.21 1.59
CA THR A 877 -19.15 37.00 0.19
C THR A 877 -20.09 35.80 0.08
N GLN A 878 -21.18 35.94 -0.68
CA GLN A 878 -22.14 34.86 -0.91
C GLN A 878 -21.53 33.71 -1.74
N GLY A 879 -21.93 32.47 -1.43
CA GLY A 879 -21.48 31.28 -2.16
C GLY A 879 -20.42 30.43 -1.45
N VAL A 880 -19.92 29.42 -2.17
CA VAL A 880 -18.92 28.45 -1.67
C VAL A 880 -17.54 28.74 -2.26
N GLY A 881 -16.56 28.93 -1.38
CA GLY A 881 -15.15 29.06 -1.76
C GLY A 881 -14.39 27.76 -1.53
N ILE A 882 -13.98 27.09 -2.61
CA ILE A 882 -13.15 25.87 -2.56
C ILE A 882 -11.67 26.29 -2.72
N PHE A 883 -10.89 26.19 -1.66
CA PHE A 883 -9.47 26.53 -1.65
C PHE A 883 -8.64 25.26 -1.79
N PHE A 884 -7.90 25.13 -2.89
CA PHE A 884 -7.01 23.99 -3.11
C PHE A 884 -5.73 24.14 -2.30
N ASP A 885 -5.37 23.10 -1.55
CA ASP A 885 -4.04 22.98 -0.94
C ASP A 885 -3.48 21.56 -1.08
N LYS A 886 -2.21 21.51 -1.48
CA LYS A 886 -1.49 20.26 -1.74
C LYS A 886 -0.88 19.63 -0.49
N ALA A 887 -0.72 20.38 0.62
CA ALA A 887 -0.02 19.89 1.81
C ALA A 887 -0.96 19.26 2.85
N GLY A 888 -2.18 19.77 3.01
CA GLY A 888 -3.22 19.14 3.85
C GLY A 888 -3.11 19.39 5.35
N GLU A 889 -1.96 19.83 5.86
CA GLU A 889 -1.73 19.93 7.32
C GLU A 889 -2.17 21.28 7.90
N THR A 890 -1.91 22.38 7.21
CA THR A 890 -2.14 23.74 7.71
C THR A 890 -3.15 24.50 6.86
N THR A 891 -3.46 25.73 7.22
CA THR A 891 -4.26 26.65 6.40
C THR A 891 -3.67 26.77 4.98
N PRO A 892 -4.46 26.65 3.90
CA PRO A 892 -4.00 26.92 2.55
C PRO A 892 -3.36 28.32 2.44
N ILE A 893 -2.17 28.41 1.86
CA ILE A 893 -1.48 29.71 1.66
C ILE A 893 -2.34 30.65 0.80
N VAL A 894 -3.07 30.09 -0.16
CA VAL A 894 -4.00 30.88 -0.98
C VAL A 894 -5.11 31.52 -0.15
N PHE A 895 -5.58 30.86 0.91
CA PHE A 895 -6.62 31.38 1.79
C PHE A 895 -6.08 32.52 2.67
N SER A 896 -4.88 32.37 3.25
CA SER A 896 -4.27 33.44 4.04
C SER A 896 -4.04 34.69 3.18
N GLN A 897 -3.51 34.53 1.98
CA GLN A 897 -3.30 35.63 1.04
C GLN A 897 -4.61 36.25 0.54
N PHE A 898 -5.67 35.45 0.38
CA PHE A 898 -6.99 35.94 -0.03
C PHE A 898 -7.61 36.84 1.06
N ILE A 899 -7.63 36.38 2.31
CA ILE A 899 -8.22 37.14 3.42
C ILE A 899 -7.40 38.40 3.72
N LEU A 900 -6.07 38.29 3.79
CA LEU A 900 -5.22 39.43 4.13
C LEU A 900 -5.31 40.57 3.09
N LYS A 901 -5.57 40.25 1.81
CA LYS A 901 -5.61 41.27 0.74
C LYS A 901 -7.00 41.78 0.42
N LEU A 902 -8.01 40.91 0.50
CA LEU A 902 -9.38 41.23 0.11
C LEU A 902 -10.30 41.48 1.31
N THR A 903 -9.83 41.19 2.52
CA THR A 903 -10.57 41.36 3.78
C THR A 903 -11.98 40.74 3.73
N THR A 904 -12.12 39.62 3.01
CA THR A 904 -13.40 38.96 2.77
C THR A 904 -13.31 37.44 2.91
N VAL A 905 -14.41 36.81 3.31
CA VAL A 905 -14.56 35.35 3.48
C VAL A 905 -15.85 34.87 2.81
N PHE A 906 -15.90 33.61 2.37
CA PHE A 906 -17.13 33.03 1.80
C PHE A 906 -18.12 32.59 2.89
N GLU A 907 -19.42 32.53 2.56
CA GLU A 907 -20.46 31.97 3.45
C GLU A 907 -20.12 30.53 3.88
N THR A 908 -19.59 29.72 2.96
CA THR A 908 -19.02 28.40 3.24
C THR A 908 -17.64 28.25 2.62
N ILE A 909 -16.67 27.80 3.40
CA ILE A 909 -15.28 27.63 3.00
C ILE A 909 -14.93 26.14 3.03
N ILE A 910 -14.36 25.62 1.95
CA ILE A 910 -13.90 24.23 1.88
C ILE A 910 -12.42 24.22 1.51
N PHE A 911 -11.58 23.73 2.41
CA PHE A 911 -10.18 23.41 2.10
C PHE A 911 -10.11 22.03 1.48
N PHE A 912 -9.76 21.99 0.20
CA PHE A 912 -9.75 20.76 -0.57
C PHE A 912 -8.32 20.24 -0.73
N HIS A 913 -8.09 19.02 -0.27
CA HIS A 913 -6.80 18.35 -0.26
C HIS A 913 -6.86 17.03 -1.02
N LEU A 914 -5.87 16.83 -1.88
CA LEU A 914 -5.68 15.59 -2.64
C LEU A 914 -4.51 14.81 -2.05
N ARG A 915 -4.76 13.56 -1.64
CA ARG A 915 -3.78 12.66 -1.03
C ARG A 915 -3.57 11.42 -1.90
N PRO A 916 -2.50 11.36 -2.71
CA PRO A 916 -2.19 10.15 -3.48
C PRO A 916 -1.76 9.00 -2.55
N LEU A 917 -2.29 7.80 -2.80
CA LEU A 917 -1.87 6.54 -2.17
C LEU A 917 -1.20 5.62 -3.21
N GLU A 918 -0.35 4.70 -2.75
CA GLU A 918 0.34 3.71 -3.60
C GLU A 918 -0.54 2.50 -3.96
N THR A 919 -1.83 2.54 -3.65
CA THR A 919 -2.81 1.51 -4.04
C THR A 919 -3.41 1.83 -5.42
N PRO A 920 -3.81 0.83 -6.22
CA PRO A 920 -4.38 1.08 -7.56
C PRO A 920 -5.63 1.95 -7.47
N SER A 921 -6.54 1.61 -6.57
CA SER A 921 -7.72 2.38 -6.26
C SER A 921 -7.92 2.44 -4.75
N VAL A 922 -8.67 3.45 -4.30
CA VAL A 922 -9.08 3.60 -2.90
C VAL A 922 -10.58 3.34 -2.79
N PRO A 923 -11.01 2.42 -1.90
CA PRO A 923 -12.44 2.20 -1.63
C PRO A 923 -13.13 3.52 -1.25
N ILE A 924 -14.38 3.70 -1.67
CA ILE A 924 -15.06 5.00 -1.59
C ILE A 924 -15.19 5.54 -0.15
N ASP A 925 -15.30 4.65 0.84
CA ASP A 925 -15.43 4.98 2.27
C ASP A 925 -14.13 5.46 2.91
N ASP A 926 -12.99 4.99 2.39
CA ASP A 926 -11.66 5.49 2.78
C ASP A 926 -11.21 6.68 1.94
N ARG A 927 -11.91 6.92 0.82
CA ARG A 927 -11.59 7.94 -0.17
C ARG A 927 -11.79 9.35 0.37
N TYR A 928 -12.82 9.60 1.17
CA TYR A 928 -13.15 10.94 1.65
C TYR A 928 -12.98 11.05 3.16
N THR A 929 -12.48 12.18 3.65
CA THR A 929 -12.48 12.52 5.07
C THR A 929 -12.76 14.00 5.21
N VAL A 930 -13.82 14.32 5.97
CA VAL A 930 -14.22 15.69 6.24
C VAL A 930 -14.01 15.98 7.71
N SER A 931 -13.38 17.12 8.02
CA SER A 931 -13.29 17.66 9.38
C SER A 931 -13.73 19.13 9.40
N LYS A 932 -14.21 19.58 10.56
CA LYS A 932 -14.61 20.99 10.76
C LYS A 932 -13.47 21.75 11.43
N LEU A 933 -13.13 22.92 10.90
CA LEU A 933 -12.04 23.76 11.42
C LEU A 933 -12.57 24.83 12.41
N ALA A 934 -11.65 25.49 13.11
CA ALA A 934 -11.97 26.54 14.08
C ALA A 934 -12.70 27.76 13.48
N ILE A 935 -12.53 28.03 12.18
CA ILE A 935 -13.25 29.09 11.47
C ILE A 935 -14.73 28.68 11.26
N PRO A 936 -15.71 29.55 11.55
CA PRO A 936 -17.12 29.27 11.29
C PRO A 936 -17.38 28.86 9.83
N ASN A 937 -18.20 27.83 9.62
CA ASN A 937 -18.56 27.28 8.30
C ASN A 937 -17.34 26.93 7.41
N CYS A 938 -16.20 26.61 8.02
CA CYS A 938 -15.00 26.18 7.34
C CYS A 938 -14.79 24.67 7.54
N TYR A 939 -14.69 23.95 6.44
CA TYR A 939 -14.52 22.50 6.40
C TYR A 939 -13.25 22.13 5.66
N ARG A 940 -12.60 21.06 6.10
CA ARG A 940 -11.48 20.44 5.42
C ARG A 940 -11.97 19.14 4.78
N LEU A 941 -11.75 18.97 3.48
CA LEU A 941 -12.02 17.74 2.75
C LEU A 941 -10.71 17.16 2.23
N VAL A 942 -10.35 15.97 2.70
CA VAL A 942 -9.22 15.19 2.21
C VAL A 942 -9.74 14.07 1.32
N VAL A 943 -9.31 14.06 0.07
CA VAL A 943 -9.60 13.00 -0.91
C VAL A 943 -8.35 12.13 -1.09
N ARG A 944 -8.41 10.89 -0.59
CA ARG A 944 -7.44 9.84 -0.88
C ARG A 944 -7.73 9.25 -2.24
N TYR A 945 -6.71 8.95 -3.03
CA TYR A 945 -6.91 8.35 -4.34
C TYR A 945 -5.73 7.47 -4.72
N GLY A 946 -6.01 6.38 -5.39
CA GLY A 946 -5.03 5.46 -5.92
C GLY A 946 -4.46 5.94 -7.24
N TYR A 947 -3.38 5.31 -7.70
CA TYR A 947 -2.69 5.73 -8.91
C TYR A 947 -3.48 5.50 -10.21
N ASN A 948 -4.54 4.69 -10.18
CA ASN A 948 -5.49 4.49 -11.29
C ASN A 948 -6.83 5.23 -11.07
N ASP A 949 -7.03 5.88 -9.92
CA ASP A 949 -8.28 6.57 -9.64
C ASP A 949 -8.39 7.87 -10.42
N GLU A 950 -9.52 8.06 -11.11
CA GLU A 950 -9.87 9.35 -11.70
C GLU A 950 -10.45 10.26 -10.60
N ILE A 951 -9.76 11.37 -10.33
CA ILE A 951 -10.09 12.29 -9.23
C ILE A 951 -10.93 13.47 -9.73
N ILE A 952 -10.70 13.87 -10.98
CA ILE A 952 -11.20 15.13 -11.53
C ILE A 952 -12.25 14.78 -12.56
N SER A 953 -13.50 14.72 -12.10
CA SER A 953 -14.65 14.69 -12.99
C SER A 953 -15.13 16.13 -13.26
N PRO A 954 -15.86 16.37 -14.36
CA PRO A 954 -16.50 17.66 -14.63
C PRO A 954 -17.42 18.15 -13.49
N ASP A 955 -17.86 17.23 -12.62
CA ASP A 955 -18.77 17.48 -11.51
C ASP A 955 -18.08 17.44 -10.12
N LEU A 956 -16.78 17.75 -10.08
CA LEU A 956 -16.01 17.77 -8.83
C LEU A 956 -16.63 18.66 -7.73
N ALA A 957 -17.28 19.76 -8.12
CA ALA A 957 -17.92 20.69 -7.20
C ALA A 957 -19.08 20.01 -6.44
N SER A 958 -19.97 19.30 -7.15
CA SER A 958 -21.11 18.61 -6.55
C SER A 958 -20.64 17.55 -5.57
N THR A 959 -19.61 16.78 -5.98
CA THR A 959 -19.04 15.72 -5.17
C THR A 959 -18.45 16.29 -3.87
N ILE A 960 -17.71 17.41 -3.95
CA ILE A 960 -17.15 18.08 -2.77
C ILE A 960 -18.27 18.53 -1.83
N THR A 961 -19.29 19.21 -2.37
CA THR A 961 -20.39 19.74 -1.56
C THR A 961 -21.25 18.65 -0.93
N ASP A 962 -21.48 17.54 -1.64
CA ASP A 962 -22.23 16.40 -1.13
C ASP A 962 -21.51 15.70 0.03
N GLN A 963 -20.18 15.59 -0.02
CA GLN A 963 -19.41 15.00 1.09
C GLN A 963 -19.45 15.88 2.34
N VAL A 964 -19.36 17.20 2.18
CA VAL A 964 -19.53 18.14 3.33
C VAL A 964 -20.95 18.10 3.86
N ARG A 965 -21.96 17.96 2.98
CA ARG A 965 -23.36 17.80 3.37
C ARG A 965 -23.57 16.54 4.21
N LYS A 966 -23.03 15.38 3.77
CA LYS A 966 -23.11 14.11 4.52
C LYS A 966 -22.52 14.25 5.93
N TYR A 967 -21.31 14.82 6.03
CA TYR A 967 -20.67 15.09 7.32
C TYR A 967 -21.52 15.96 8.27
N LEU A 968 -22.17 16.99 7.73
CA LEU A 968 -23.04 17.86 8.53
C LEU A 968 -24.32 17.17 9.02
N ILE A 969 -24.84 16.20 8.26
CA ILE A 969 -25.99 15.39 8.66
C ILE A 969 -25.60 14.39 9.75
N GLU A 970 -24.45 13.74 9.62
CA GLU A 970 -23.95 12.76 10.60
C GLU A 970 -23.66 13.41 11.96
N ASN A 971 -23.01 14.58 11.97
CA ASN A 971 -22.66 15.30 13.20
C ASN A 971 -23.81 16.06 13.87
N ARG A 972 -25.02 16.03 13.33
CA ARG A 972 -26.21 16.57 14.03
C ARG A 972 -26.64 15.71 15.21
N HIS A 973 -26.30 14.42 15.22
CA HIS A 973 -26.74 13.47 16.23
C HIS A 973 -25.89 13.44 17.51
N THR A 974 -24.72 14.08 17.52
CA THR A 974 -23.78 14.07 18.67
C THR A 974 -23.91 15.26 19.62
N THR A 975 -24.74 16.27 19.30
CA THR A 975 -25.03 17.40 20.20
C THR A 975 -26.44 17.29 20.81
N THR A 976 -26.57 16.44 21.84
CA THR A 976 -27.68 16.53 22.81
C THR A 976 -27.05 16.86 24.17
N PRO A 977 -27.49 17.90 24.90
CA PRO A 977 -26.83 18.29 26.14
C PRO A 977 -27.20 17.33 27.27
N THR A 978 -26.23 16.54 27.71
CA THR A 978 -26.35 15.69 28.90
C THR A 978 -26.21 16.57 30.17
N GLU A 979 -27.34 16.73 30.84
CA GLU A 979 -27.53 16.80 32.30
C GLU A 979 -26.50 17.55 33.17
N ALA A 980 -26.94 18.71 33.69
CA ALA A 980 -26.61 19.13 35.05
C ALA A 980 -27.93 19.30 35.81
N SER A 981 -28.40 18.24 36.46
CA SER A 981 -29.52 18.27 37.41
C SER A 981 -29.10 17.63 38.73
N THR A 982 -28.60 18.45 39.66
CA THR A 982 -28.61 18.26 41.12
C THR A 982 -27.88 19.46 41.73
N SER A 983 -28.56 20.49 42.24
CA SER A 983 -29.09 20.59 43.61
C SER A 983 -29.38 22.11 43.77
N ILE A 984 -30.51 22.58 44.28
CA ILE A 984 -30.77 22.80 45.71
C ILE A 984 -32.24 23.24 45.78
N SER A 985 -32.99 22.52 46.60
CA SER A 985 -34.25 22.97 47.20
C SER A 985 -33.97 24.04 48.26
N GLN A 986 -34.66 25.20 48.22
CA GLN A 986 -35.16 25.92 49.40
C GLN A 986 -35.82 27.27 49.09
N PHE A 987 -37.00 27.49 49.69
CA PHE A 987 -37.68 28.78 50.01
C PHE A 987 -38.08 29.70 48.84
N SER A 988 -39.30 30.22 48.66
CA SER A 988 -40.47 30.45 49.52
C SER A 988 -41.73 30.61 48.67
N ARG A 989 -42.89 30.26 49.24
CA ARG A 989 -44.22 30.74 48.85
C ARG A 989 -44.43 32.14 49.46
N ASP A 990 -45.08 33.06 48.73
CA ASP A 990 -46.38 33.66 49.11
C ASP A 990 -46.74 34.97 48.35
N ILE A 991 -48.03 35.04 47.92
CA ILE A 991 -48.99 36.17 47.85
C ILE A 991 -48.63 37.37 46.92
N GLY A 992 -49.52 37.98 46.10
CA GLY A 992 -50.97 37.95 45.95
C GLY A 992 -51.41 38.81 44.74
N GLN A 993 -52.73 39.03 44.65
CA GLN A 993 -53.52 39.55 43.52
C GLN A 993 -53.37 41.05 43.16
N ASP A 994 -53.89 41.34 41.95
CA ASP A 994 -54.67 42.52 41.50
C ASP A 994 -54.06 43.61 40.58
N THR A 995 -54.49 43.50 39.30
CA THR A 995 -55.11 44.50 38.40
C THR A 995 -54.48 45.86 38.03
N THR A 996 -54.52 46.08 36.70
CA THR A 996 -54.74 47.31 35.88
C THR A 996 -53.60 48.06 35.18
N SER A 997 -53.93 48.37 33.91
CA SER A 997 -53.47 49.40 32.96
C SER A 997 -52.12 49.30 32.23
N ALA A 998 -52.23 48.96 30.94
CA ALA A 998 -51.69 49.62 29.75
C ALA A 998 -50.34 50.37 29.83
N GLU A 999 -49.34 49.92 29.06
CA GLU A 999 -48.87 50.60 27.84
C GLU A 999 -47.68 49.87 27.21
N GLU A 1000 -47.44 50.18 25.94
CA GLU A 1000 -46.61 49.50 24.96
C GLU A 1000 -45.12 49.35 25.35
N SER A 1001 -44.58 48.14 25.17
CA SER A 1001 -43.19 48.00 24.71
C SER A 1001 -42.96 46.65 24.04
N ARG A 1002 -42.81 46.71 22.71
CA ARG A 1002 -42.29 45.65 21.86
C ARG A 1002 -40.89 45.28 22.33
N THR A 1003 -40.74 44.14 22.98
CA THR A 1003 -39.47 43.41 23.07
C THR A 1003 -39.69 41.98 22.58
N VAL A 1004 -39.53 41.82 21.26
CA VAL A 1004 -39.27 40.51 20.67
C VAL A 1004 -37.92 40.07 21.20
N THR A 1005 -37.93 39.25 22.24
CA THR A 1005 -36.75 38.48 22.66
C THR A 1005 -36.44 37.50 21.54
N SER A 1006 -35.49 37.87 20.68
CA SER A 1006 -34.89 36.97 19.71
C SER A 1006 -34.12 35.87 20.46
N ARG A 1007 -34.81 34.79 20.82
CA ARG A 1007 -34.15 33.48 20.94
C ARG A 1007 -33.43 33.25 19.62
N GLY A 1008 -32.10 33.35 19.65
CA GLY A 1008 -31.25 33.15 18.48
C GLY A 1008 -31.61 31.84 17.79
N LYS A 1009 -32.20 31.93 16.60
CA LYS A 1009 -32.35 30.78 15.70
C LYS A 1009 -30.93 30.29 15.42
N GLN A 1010 -30.56 29.15 15.98
CA GLN A 1010 -29.37 28.42 15.56
C GLN A 1010 -29.62 28.02 14.10
N ILE A 1011 -29.00 28.74 13.17
CA ILE A 1011 -29.18 28.52 11.74
C ILE A 1011 -28.67 27.13 11.41
N ASP A 1012 -29.49 26.35 10.72
CA ASP A 1012 -29.14 25.03 10.24
C ASP A 1012 -27.90 25.09 9.33
N PRO A 1013 -26.76 24.46 9.70
CA PRO A 1013 -25.55 24.44 8.89
C PRO A 1013 -25.75 23.80 7.51
N VAL A 1014 -26.67 22.83 7.39
CA VAL A 1014 -27.00 22.17 6.12
C VAL A 1014 -27.73 23.15 5.20
N ALA A 1015 -28.73 23.87 5.72
CA ALA A 1015 -29.44 24.89 4.96
C ALA A 1015 -28.52 26.04 4.52
N LEU A 1016 -27.49 26.36 5.31
CA LEU A 1016 -26.50 27.37 4.97
C LEU A 1016 -25.60 26.92 3.81
N LEU A 1017 -25.15 25.65 3.83
CA LEU A 1017 -24.40 25.05 2.72
C LEU A 1017 -25.24 24.99 1.44
N GLU A 1018 -26.51 24.55 1.52
CA GLU A 1018 -27.40 24.47 0.35
C GLU A 1018 -27.69 25.85 -0.25
N LYS A 1019 -27.94 26.86 0.61
CA LYS A 1019 -28.10 28.25 0.17
C LYS A 1019 -26.84 28.77 -0.52
N ALA A 1020 -25.67 28.49 0.02
CA ALA A 1020 -24.39 28.91 -0.57
C ALA A 1020 -24.14 28.20 -1.91
N CYS A 1021 -24.42 26.90 -2.02
CA CYS A 1021 -24.31 26.14 -3.26
C CYS A 1021 -25.24 26.67 -4.36
N GLY A 1022 -26.45 27.09 -3.99
CA GLY A 1022 -27.44 27.67 -4.91
C GLY A 1022 -27.05 29.03 -5.49
N HIS A 1023 -26.06 29.73 -4.93
CA HIS A 1023 -25.54 30.98 -5.49
C HIS A 1023 -24.43 30.73 -6.51
N ASN A 1024 -23.24 30.34 -6.05
CA ASN A 1024 -22.08 30.05 -6.91
C ASN A 1024 -21.04 29.23 -6.14
N VAL A 1025 -20.36 28.32 -6.85
CA VAL A 1025 -19.20 27.57 -6.33
C VAL A 1025 -17.96 28.04 -7.09
N LEU A 1026 -17.00 28.62 -6.36
CA LEU A 1026 -15.78 29.17 -6.93
C LEU A 1026 -14.55 28.41 -6.45
N TYR A 1027 -13.71 28.03 -7.39
CA TYR A 1027 -12.43 27.38 -7.14
C TYR A 1027 -11.33 28.41 -7.03
N ILE A 1028 -10.66 28.45 -5.88
CA ILE A 1028 -9.66 29.47 -5.58
C ILE A 1028 -8.30 28.80 -5.53
N THR A 1029 -7.43 29.24 -6.43
CA THR A 1029 -6.11 28.63 -6.64
C THR A 1029 -5.01 29.67 -6.49
N GLY A 1030 -3.89 29.26 -5.88
CA GLY A 1030 -2.74 30.14 -5.69
C GLY A 1030 -1.82 30.17 -6.91
N LYS A 1031 -1.54 31.37 -7.42
CA LYS A 1031 -0.50 31.60 -8.44
C LYS A 1031 0.68 32.33 -7.83
N GLU A 1032 1.59 31.55 -7.30
CA GLU A 1032 2.82 32.08 -6.74
C GLU A 1032 3.77 32.55 -7.85
N GLN A 1033 4.17 33.82 -7.77
CA GLN A 1033 5.26 34.40 -8.55
C GLN A 1033 6.44 34.64 -7.63
N MET A 1034 7.56 33.96 -7.90
CA MET A 1034 8.78 34.13 -7.11
C MET A 1034 9.75 35.06 -7.81
N ARG A 1035 10.35 35.97 -7.05
CA ARG A 1035 11.43 36.85 -7.48
C ARG A 1035 12.67 36.60 -6.63
N VAL A 1036 13.84 36.74 -7.23
CA VAL A 1036 15.10 36.62 -6.49
C VAL A 1036 15.33 37.92 -5.70
N LYS A 1037 15.64 37.81 -4.40
CA LYS A 1037 15.91 38.97 -3.54
C LYS A 1037 17.00 39.88 -4.10
N ARG A 1038 16.78 41.20 -4.07
CA ARG A 1038 17.80 42.21 -4.43
C ARG A 1038 18.97 42.12 -3.44
N GLY A 1039 20.20 41.98 -3.95
CA GLY A 1039 21.41 41.78 -3.14
C GLY A 1039 21.88 40.32 -3.02
N THR A 1040 21.19 39.37 -3.64
CA THR A 1040 21.64 37.97 -3.73
C THR A 1040 22.93 37.85 -4.55
N ASN A 1041 23.88 37.03 -4.09
CA ASN A 1041 25.12 36.74 -4.80
C ASN A 1041 24.85 36.31 -6.26
N ILE A 1042 25.63 36.83 -7.22
CA ILE A 1042 25.51 36.60 -8.66
C ILE A 1042 25.36 35.11 -9.00
N PHE A 1043 26.20 34.24 -8.42
CA PHE A 1043 26.13 32.79 -8.68
C PHE A 1043 24.81 32.19 -8.20
N ARG A 1044 24.40 32.51 -6.97
CA ARG A 1044 23.13 32.03 -6.40
C ARG A 1044 21.94 32.56 -7.19
N ARG A 1045 22.00 33.81 -7.64
CA ARG A 1045 20.98 34.44 -8.47
C ARG A 1045 20.82 33.71 -9.80
N PHE A 1046 21.92 33.42 -10.50
CA PHE A 1046 21.90 32.66 -11.75
C PHE A 1046 21.24 31.27 -11.59
N VAL A 1047 21.63 30.53 -10.55
CA VAL A 1047 21.05 29.21 -10.23
C VAL A 1047 19.55 29.31 -9.96
N LEU A 1048 19.10 30.33 -9.21
CA LEU A 1048 17.68 30.55 -8.93
C LEU A 1048 16.91 31.00 -10.17
N GLU A 1049 17.49 31.82 -11.04
CA GLU A 1049 16.88 32.24 -12.30
C GLU A 1049 16.67 31.04 -13.25
N ILE A 1050 17.65 30.13 -13.35
CA ILE A 1050 17.49 28.87 -14.08
C ILE A 1050 16.36 28.04 -13.48
N PHE A 1051 16.34 27.87 -12.15
CA PHE A 1051 15.28 27.13 -11.48
C PHE A 1051 13.89 27.71 -11.79
N LEU A 1052 13.73 29.04 -11.70
CA LEU A 1052 12.48 29.72 -12.00
C LEU A 1052 12.09 29.52 -13.48
N TRP A 1053 13.04 29.62 -14.40
CA TRP A 1053 12.79 29.38 -15.83
C TRP A 1053 12.33 27.93 -16.08
N ILE A 1054 13.01 26.92 -15.53
CA ILE A 1054 12.60 25.51 -15.68
C ILE A 1054 11.21 25.33 -15.07
N ARG A 1055 10.97 25.85 -13.86
CA ARG A 1055 9.70 25.73 -13.14
C ARG A 1055 8.55 26.34 -13.94
N ASP A 1056 8.73 27.52 -14.49
CA ASP A 1056 7.67 28.24 -15.19
C ASP A 1056 7.34 27.59 -16.55
N ASN A 1057 8.32 26.92 -17.18
CA ASN A 1057 8.10 26.12 -18.40
C ASN A 1057 7.54 24.71 -18.12
N THR A 1058 7.77 24.15 -16.93
CA THR A 1058 7.32 22.80 -16.55
C THR A 1058 6.01 22.78 -15.76
N ARG A 1059 5.53 23.92 -15.25
CA ARG A 1059 4.29 24.00 -14.49
C ARG A 1059 3.11 23.63 -15.38
N ALA A 1060 2.44 22.52 -15.05
CA ALA A 1060 1.14 22.20 -15.63
C ALA A 1060 0.20 23.39 -15.42
N LYS A 1061 -0.29 23.98 -16.52
CA LYS A 1061 -1.30 25.04 -16.46
C LYS A 1061 -2.56 24.47 -15.81
N ILE A 1062 -3.31 25.30 -15.08
CA ILE A 1062 -4.59 24.93 -14.43
C ILE A 1062 -5.59 24.31 -15.43
N ALA A 1063 -5.41 24.56 -16.73
CA ALA A 1063 -6.06 23.83 -17.83
C ALA A 1063 -5.99 22.29 -17.72
N SER A 1064 -5.01 21.73 -17.02
CA SER A 1064 -4.89 20.28 -16.77
C SER A 1064 -5.89 19.72 -15.76
N LEU A 1065 -6.55 20.57 -14.97
CA LEU A 1065 -7.58 20.16 -14.00
C LEU A 1065 -8.99 20.14 -14.63
N GLY A 1066 -9.15 20.41 -15.93
CA GLY A 1066 -10.44 20.34 -16.62
C GLY A 1066 -11.56 21.24 -16.07
N LEU A 1067 -11.23 22.19 -15.17
CA LEU A 1067 -12.20 23.07 -14.54
C LEU A 1067 -12.68 24.14 -15.54
N GLY A 1068 -13.98 24.42 -15.54
CA GLY A 1068 -14.56 25.54 -16.30
C GLY A 1068 -13.88 26.85 -15.91
N ALA A 1069 -13.29 27.55 -16.89
CA ALA A 1069 -12.47 28.74 -16.66
C ALA A 1069 -13.25 29.87 -15.95
N GLU A 1070 -14.57 29.91 -16.14
CA GLU A 1070 -15.50 30.85 -15.53
C GLU A 1070 -15.71 30.65 -14.02
N LYS A 1071 -15.35 29.49 -13.46
CA LYS A 1071 -15.50 29.16 -12.03
C LYS A 1071 -14.19 29.22 -11.24
N VAL A 1072 -13.08 29.63 -11.87
CA VAL A 1072 -11.74 29.62 -11.25
C VAL A 1072 -11.25 31.04 -10.98
N ILE A 1073 -10.82 31.29 -9.74
CA ILE A 1073 -10.12 32.51 -9.32
C ILE A 1073 -8.65 32.14 -9.07
N GLU A 1074 -7.74 32.74 -9.84
CA GLU A 1074 -6.30 32.67 -9.58
C GLU A 1074 -5.87 33.85 -8.70
N VAL A 1075 -5.46 33.57 -7.46
CA VAL A 1075 -4.93 34.60 -6.54
C VAL A 1075 -3.41 34.64 -6.68
N GLY A 1076 -2.92 35.73 -7.25
CA GLY A 1076 -1.48 35.99 -7.37
C GLY A 1076 -0.87 36.49 -6.06
N PHE A 1077 0.26 35.90 -5.66
CA PHE A 1077 1.10 36.47 -4.61
C PHE A 1077 2.58 36.39 -4.97
N LEU A 1078 3.29 37.46 -4.61
CA LEU A 1078 4.70 37.63 -4.85
C LEU A 1078 5.46 37.11 -3.63
N LYS A 1079 6.43 36.24 -3.87
CA LYS A 1079 7.39 35.80 -2.86
C LYS A 1079 8.81 36.08 -3.31
N ASP A 1080 9.64 36.37 -2.33
CA ASP A 1080 11.05 36.61 -2.54
C ASP A 1080 11.86 35.39 -2.10
N ILE A 1081 12.68 34.83 -3.00
CA ILE A 1081 13.58 33.69 -2.75
C ILE A 1081 15.06 34.07 -2.77
#